data_AF-C7TPG7-F1
#
_entry.id   AF-C7TPG7-F1
#
_cell.length_a   1.000
_cell.length_b   1.000
_cell.length_c   1.000
_cell.angle_alpha   90.00
_cell.angle_beta   90.00
_cell.angle_gamma   90.00
#
_symmetry.space_group_name_H-M   'P 1'
#
loop_
_entity.id
_entity.type
_entity.pdbx_description
1 polymer ?
#
loop_
_entity_poly.entity_id
_entity_poly.type
_entity_poly.pdbx_seq_one_letter_code
_entity_poly.pdbx_strand_id
1 'polypeptide(L)'
;MSSQTKFKKDKEIIAEYEAQIKEIRTQLVEQFKCLEQQSESRLQLLQDLQEFFRRKAEIELEYSRSLEKLAERFSSKIRSSREHQFKKDQYLLSPVNCWYLVLHQTRRESRDHATLNDIFMNNVIVRLSQISEDVIRLFKKSKEIGLQMHEELLKVTNELYTVMKTYHMYHAESISAESKLKEAEKQEEKQFNKSGDLSMNLLRHEDRPQRRSSVKKIEKMKEKRQAKYSENKLKCTKARNDYLLNLAATNAAISKYYIHDVSDLIDCCDLGFHASLARTFRTYLSAEYNLETSRHEGLDVIENAVDNLDSRSDKHTVMDMCNQVFCPPLKFEFQPHMGDEVCQVSAQQPVQTELLMRYHQLQSRLATLKIENEEVRKTLDATMQTLQDMLTVEDFDVSDAFQHSRSTESVKSAASETYMSKINIAKRRANQQETEMFYFTKFKEYVNGSNLITKLQAKHDLLKQTLGEGERAECGTTRPPCLPPKPQKMRRPRPLSVYSHKLFNGSMEAFIKRPRGQRDSSYYWEIEASEVMLSTRIGSGSFGTVYKGKWHGDVAVKILKVVDPTPEQFQAFRNEVAVLRKTRHVNILLFMGYMTKDNLAIVTQWCEGSSLYKHLHVQETKFQMFQLIDIARQTAQGMDYLHAKNIIHRDMKSNNIFLHEGLTVKIGDFGLATVKSRWSGSQQVEQPTGSVLWMAPEVIRMQDNNPFSFQSDVYSYGIVLYELMTGELPYSHINNRDQIIFMVGRGYASPDLSKLYKNCPKAMKRLVADCVKKVKEERPLFPQILSSIELLQHSLPKINRSASEPSLHRAAHTEDINACTLTTSPRLPVF
;
A
#
# COMPACT_ATOMS: atom_id res chain seq x y z
N MET A 1 65.63 -12.51 15.66
CA MET A 1 66.79 -12.69 14.75
C MET A 1 67.91 -11.78 15.21
N SER A 2 69.04 -12.36 15.62
CA SER A 2 70.25 -11.63 15.98
C SER A 2 70.80 -10.96 14.73
N SER A 3 70.62 -9.64 14.59
CA SER A 3 71.27 -8.90 13.51
C SER A 3 72.73 -8.69 13.92
N GLN A 4 73.64 -9.29 13.16
CA GLN A 4 75.03 -8.83 13.16
C GLN A 4 75.01 -7.35 12.78
N THR A 5 75.37 -6.48 13.70
CA THR A 5 75.50 -5.05 13.50
C THR A 5 76.56 -4.79 12.42
N LYS A 6 76.12 -4.57 11.18
CA LYS A 6 76.99 -4.19 10.07
C LYS A 6 77.68 -2.86 10.40
N PHE A 7 79.00 -2.82 10.30
CA PHE A 7 79.75 -1.57 10.35
C PHE A 7 79.51 -0.80 9.04
N LYS A 8 78.51 0.08 9.03
CA LYS A 8 78.16 0.89 7.85
C LYS A 8 79.01 2.15 7.78
N LYS A 9 79.52 2.47 6.59
CA LYS A 9 80.22 3.74 6.32
C LYS A 9 79.22 4.81 5.88
N ASP A 10 79.59 6.08 6.07
CA ASP A 10 78.79 7.28 5.73
C ASP A 10 78.08 7.19 4.36
N LYS A 11 78.82 6.77 3.31
CA LYS A 11 78.29 6.59 1.95
C LYS A 11 77.15 5.55 1.84
N GLU A 12 77.20 4.48 2.62
CA GLU A 12 76.21 3.40 2.57
C GLU A 12 74.90 3.85 3.24
N ILE A 13 74.99 4.55 4.38
CA ILE A 13 73.83 5.09 5.11
C ILE A 13 73.14 6.19 4.29
N ILE A 14 73.91 7.09 3.69
CA ILE A 14 73.39 8.15 2.81
C ILE A 14 72.67 7.54 1.61
N ALA A 15 73.24 6.52 0.96
CA ALA A 15 72.62 5.88 -0.20
C ALA A 15 71.31 5.16 0.15
N GLU A 16 71.25 4.46 1.29
CA GLU A 16 70.00 3.84 1.78
C GLU A 16 68.92 4.89 2.07
N TYR A 17 69.31 6.01 2.69
CA TYR A 17 68.40 7.12 2.97
C TYR A 17 67.87 7.77 1.68
N GLU A 18 68.75 8.07 0.73
CA GLU A 18 68.37 8.65 -0.57
C GLU A 18 67.42 7.72 -1.36
N ALA A 19 67.62 6.40 -1.27
CA ALA A 19 66.71 5.42 -1.87
C ALA A 19 65.31 5.48 -1.23
N GLN A 20 65.22 5.55 0.09
CA GLN A 20 63.93 5.67 0.80
C GLN A 20 63.21 6.99 0.48
N ILE A 21 63.94 8.12 0.43
CA ILE A 21 63.36 9.42 0.06
C ILE A 21 62.87 9.41 -1.40
N LYS A 22 63.59 8.73 -2.30
CA LYS A 22 63.14 8.56 -3.69
C LYS A 22 61.83 7.79 -3.76
N GLU A 23 61.69 6.71 -2.98
CA GLU A 23 60.45 5.94 -2.89
C GLU A 23 59.28 6.79 -2.37
N ILE A 24 59.50 7.55 -1.29
CA ILE A 24 58.48 8.48 -0.76
C ILE A 24 58.06 9.49 -1.83
N ARG A 25 59.01 10.14 -2.52
CA ARG A 25 58.70 11.09 -3.62
C ARG A 25 57.86 10.45 -4.72
N THR A 26 58.18 9.22 -5.12
CA THR A 26 57.38 8.49 -6.11
C THR A 26 55.97 8.23 -5.60
N GLN A 27 55.80 7.79 -4.35
CA GLN A 27 54.48 7.57 -3.76
C GLN A 27 53.65 8.86 -3.70
N LEU A 28 54.24 9.99 -3.31
CA LEU A 28 53.54 11.29 -3.27
C LEU A 28 53.02 11.70 -4.66
N VAL A 29 53.78 11.46 -5.73
CA VAL A 29 53.34 11.73 -7.11
C VAL A 29 52.19 10.80 -7.51
N GLU A 30 52.27 9.51 -7.19
CA GLU A 30 51.23 8.54 -7.52
C GLU A 30 49.93 8.78 -6.73
N GLN A 31 50.02 9.22 -5.47
CA GLN A 31 48.86 9.65 -4.68
C GLN A 31 48.09 10.78 -5.39
N PHE A 32 48.80 11.78 -5.91
CA PHE A 32 48.15 12.87 -6.63
C PHE A 32 47.50 12.44 -7.95
N LYS A 33 48.16 11.58 -8.73
CA LYS A 33 47.57 11.02 -9.95
C LYS A 33 46.29 10.26 -9.64
N CYS A 34 46.26 9.50 -8.54
CA CYS A 34 45.07 8.77 -8.12
C CYS A 34 43.90 9.72 -7.79
N LEU A 35 44.16 10.81 -7.05
CA LEU A 35 43.14 11.81 -6.73
C LEU A 35 42.62 12.54 -7.97
N GLU A 36 43.51 12.88 -8.91
CA GLU A 36 43.16 13.51 -10.18
C GLU A 36 42.28 12.59 -11.03
N GLN A 37 42.67 11.32 -11.18
CA GLN A 37 41.89 10.31 -11.89
C GLN A 37 40.51 10.08 -11.26
N GLN A 38 40.40 10.10 -9.93
CA GLN A 38 39.10 10.02 -9.26
C GLN A 38 38.22 11.23 -9.55
N SER A 39 38.78 12.44 -9.54
CA SER A 39 38.06 13.65 -9.90
C SER A 39 37.55 13.61 -11.34
N GLU A 40 38.40 13.19 -12.29
CA GLU A 40 38.02 13.02 -13.70
C GLU A 40 36.91 11.99 -13.88
N SER A 41 37.01 10.84 -13.20
CA SER A 41 35.99 9.77 -13.26
C SER A 41 34.63 10.25 -12.75
N ARG A 42 34.61 11.10 -11.71
CA ARG A 42 33.38 11.71 -11.18
C ARG A 42 32.79 12.72 -12.15
N LEU A 43 33.62 13.54 -12.79
CA LEU A 43 33.16 14.48 -13.80
C LEU A 43 32.57 13.77 -15.01
N GLN A 44 33.17 12.66 -15.46
CA GLN A 44 32.63 11.83 -16.52
C GLN A 44 31.26 11.26 -16.12
N LEU A 45 31.14 10.70 -14.92
CA LEU A 45 29.85 10.20 -14.42
C LEU A 45 28.77 11.29 -14.41
N LEU A 46 29.11 12.50 -13.94
CA LEU A 46 28.17 13.62 -13.93
C LEU A 46 27.78 14.06 -15.34
N GLN A 47 28.70 14.00 -16.30
CA GLN A 47 28.42 14.29 -17.71
C GLN A 47 27.47 13.26 -18.32
N ASP A 48 27.71 11.97 -18.07
CA ASP A 48 26.86 10.88 -18.54
C ASP A 48 25.45 10.99 -17.95
N LEU A 49 25.33 11.32 -16.66
CA LEU A 49 24.05 11.57 -16.01
C LEU A 49 23.31 12.77 -16.62
N GLN A 50 24.01 13.86 -16.94
CA GLN A 50 23.40 15.02 -17.58
C GLN A 50 22.86 14.67 -18.97
N GLU A 51 23.62 13.93 -19.77
CA GLU A 51 23.18 13.49 -21.10
C GLU A 51 22.01 12.52 -21.01
N PHE A 52 22.05 11.57 -20.08
CA PHE A 52 20.95 10.65 -19.82
C PHE A 52 19.66 11.39 -19.48
N PHE A 53 19.68 12.33 -18.53
CA PHE A 53 18.49 13.07 -18.14
C PHE A 53 18.01 14.03 -19.22
N ARG A 54 18.91 14.58 -20.03
CA ARG A 54 18.55 15.39 -21.22
C ARG A 54 17.78 14.56 -22.22
N ARG A 55 18.31 13.38 -22.56
CA ARG A 55 17.65 12.47 -23.50
C ARG A 55 16.33 11.93 -22.94
N LYS A 56 16.27 11.62 -21.65
CA LYS A 56 15.02 11.22 -20.98
C LYS A 56 13.98 12.34 -21.05
N ALA A 57 14.34 13.58 -20.76
CA ALA A 57 13.43 14.73 -20.82
C ALA A 57 12.82 14.92 -22.22
N GLU A 58 13.63 14.80 -23.29
CA GLU A 58 13.14 14.85 -24.67
C GLU A 58 12.10 13.76 -24.96
N ILE A 59 12.34 12.53 -24.49
CA ILE A 59 11.41 11.40 -24.65
C ILE A 59 10.10 11.68 -23.91
N GLU A 60 10.17 12.17 -22.67
CA GLU A 60 8.97 12.53 -21.90
C GLU A 60 8.15 13.61 -22.61
N LEU A 61 8.82 14.61 -23.19
CA LEU A 61 8.15 15.69 -23.91
C LEU A 61 7.51 15.21 -25.22
N GLU A 62 8.15 14.29 -25.95
CA GLU A 62 7.59 13.67 -27.14
C GLU A 62 6.38 12.81 -26.82
N TYR A 63 6.44 12.03 -25.73
CA TYR A 63 5.34 11.22 -25.24
C TYR A 63 4.15 12.12 -24.82
N SER A 64 4.41 13.17 -24.04
CA SER A 64 3.43 14.19 -23.66
C SER A 64 2.69 14.77 -24.88
N ARG A 65 3.43 15.25 -25.90
CA ARG A 65 2.84 15.82 -27.12
C ARG A 65 2.00 14.80 -27.90
N SER A 66 2.42 13.54 -27.89
CA SER A 66 1.70 12.46 -28.57
C SER A 66 0.36 12.16 -27.88
N LEU A 67 0.35 12.13 -26.54
CA LEU A 67 -0.88 11.97 -25.74
C LEU A 67 -1.85 13.14 -25.93
N GLU A 68 -1.37 14.40 -25.95
CA GLU A 68 -2.26 15.55 -26.15
C GLU A 68 -2.93 15.49 -27.52
N LYS A 69 -2.15 15.21 -28.58
CA LYS A 69 -2.69 15.04 -29.95
C LYS A 69 -3.73 13.91 -30.01
N LEU A 70 -3.50 12.81 -29.28
CA LEU A 70 -4.46 11.71 -29.19
C LEU A 70 -5.78 12.19 -28.57
N ALA A 71 -5.73 12.86 -27.41
CA ALA A 71 -6.92 13.35 -26.72
C ALA A 71 -7.68 14.42 -27.52
N GLU A 72 -6.97 15.35 -28.18
CA GLU A 72 -7.54 16.40 -29.03
C GLU A 72 -8.27 15.83 -30.26
N ARG A 73 -7.69 14.82 -30.91
CA ARG A 73 -8.26 14.17 -32.10
C ARG A 73 -9.66 13.61 -31.83
N PHE A 74 -9.91 13.09 -30.64
CA PHE A 74 -11.21 12.53 -30.27
C PHE A 74 -12.14 13.56 -29.64
N SER A 75 -11.60 14.54 -28.93
CA SER A 75 -12.41 15.61 -28.33
C SER A 75 -13.01 16.57 -29.37
N SER A 76 -12.32 16.80 -30.49
CA SER A 76 -12.84 17.61 -31.60
C SER A 76 -14.03 16.97 -32.31
N LYS A 77 -14.06 15.63 -32.41
CA LYS A 77 -15.18 14.87 -33.00
C LYS A 77 -16.44 14.89 -32.14
N ILE A 78 -16.28 14.93 -30.82
CA ILE A 78 -17.41 15.04 -29.87
C ILE A 78 -18.09 16.41 -30.00
N ARG A 79 -17.32 17.48 -30.24
CA ARG A 79 -17.86 18.85 -30.39
C ARG A 79 -18.63 19.08 -31.71
N SER A 80 -18.40 18.26 -32.74
CA SER A 80 -19.04 18.45 -34.06
C SER A 80 -20.32 17.62 -34.28
N SER A 81 -20.61 16.64 -33.42
CA SER A 81 -21.88 15.89 -33.47
C SER A 81 -23.05 16.76 -32.98
N ARG A 82 -24.17 16.74 -33.72
CA ARG A 82 -25.43 17.43 -33.37
C ARG A 82 -26.00 17.02 -32.00
N GLU A 83 -25.47 15.96 -31.39
CA GLU A 83 -25.83 15.48 -30.04
C GLU A 83 -25.46 16.46 -28.91
N HIS A 84 -24.66 17.50 -29.16
CA HIS A 84 -24.36 18.52 -28.14
C HIS A 84 -25.43 19.62 -27.99
N GLN A 85 -26.66 19.42 -28.48
CA GLN A 85 -27.81 20.19 -27.96
C GLN A 85 -28.18 19.78 -26.52
N PHE A 86 -27.67 18.66 -26.01
CA PHE A 86 -27.85 18.20 -24.62
C PHE A 86 -26.80 18.77 -23.66
N LYS A 87 -26.54 20.09 -23.72
CA LYS A 87 -25.63 20.77 -22.79
C LYS A 87 -26.26 20.95 -21.41
N LYS A 88 -26.04 19.96 -20.55
CA LYS A 88 -25.82 20.06 -19.09
C LYS A 88 -25.36 18.68 -18.65
N ASP A 89 -24.35 18.58 -17.79
CA ASP A 89 -23.76 17.33 -17.25
C ASP A 89 -24.75 16.33 -16.61
N GLN A 90 -26.04 16.66 -16.63
CA GLN A 90 -27.14 15.99 -15.94
C GLN A 90 -27.74 14.80 -16.71
N TYR A 91 -27.40 14.59 -17.99
CA TYR A 91 -28.00 13.53 -18.83
C TYR A 91 -26.96 12.70 -19.61
N LEU A 92 -25.71 12.67 -19.14
CA LEU A 92 -24.68 11.87 -19.82
C LEU A 92 -24.91 10.38 -19.54
N LEU A 93 -25.01 9.57 -20.59
CA LEU A 93 -25.13 8.12 -20.45
C LEU A 93 -23.85 7.53 -19.85
N SER A 94 -23.98 6.50 -19.03
CA SER A 94 -22.87 5.92 -18.26
C SER A 94 -21.66 5.48 -19.13
N PRO A 95 -21.82 4.90 -20.35
CA PRO A 95 -20.67 4.55 -21.20
C PRO A 95 -19.98 5.79 -21.80
N VAL A 96 -20.75 6.85 -22.09
CA VAL A 96 -20.22 8.11 -22.60
C VAL A 96 -19.41 8.81 -21.51
N ASN A 97 -19.82 8.68 -20.25
CA ASN A 97 -19.04 9.17 -19.11
C ASN A 97 -17.69 8.47 -18.99
N CYS A 98 -17.67 7.14 -19.09
CA CYS A 98 -16.43 6.35 -19.08
C CYS A 98 -15.49 6.82 -20.20
N TRP A 99 -16.00 7.00 -21.41
CA TRP A 99 -15.21 7.49 -22.54
C TRP A 99 -14.63 8.89 -22.31
N TYR A 100 -15.43 9.80 -21.74
CA TYR A 100 -14.96 11.16 -21.42
C TYR A 100 -13.84 11.14 -20.39
N LEU A 101 -13.96 10.31 -19.35
CA LEU A 101 -12.95 10.15 -18.31
C LEU A 101 -11.65 9.53 -18.84
N VAL A 102 -11.72 8.58 -19.78
CA VAL A 102 -10.53 8.06 -20.47
C VAL A 102 -9.79 9.18 -21.21
N LEU A 103 -10.50 10.03 -21.97
CA LEU A 103 -9.88 11.17 -22.65
C LEU A 103 -9.31 12.21 -21.68
N HIS A 104 -9.98 12.43 -20.54
CA HIS A 104 -9.49 13.31 -19.48
C HIS A 104 -8.20 12.75 -18.87
N GLN A 105 -8.13 11.45 -18.60
CA GLN A 105 -6.95 10.80 -18.07
C GLN A 105 -5.77 10.87 -19.03
N THR A 106 -6.00 10.69 -20.34
CA THR A 106 -4.94 10.86 -21.36
C THR A 106 -4.35 12.28 -21.35
N ARG A 107 -5.18 13.31 -21.15
CA ARG A 107 -4.69 14.69 -21.01
C ARG A 107 -3.92 14.93 -19.71
N ARG A 108 -4.38 14.31 -18.62
CA ARG A 108 -3.71 14.37 -17.33
C ARG A 108 -2.30 13.80 -17.47
N GLU A 109 -2.16 12.59 -18.01
CA GLU A 109 -0.86 11.97 -18.29
C GLU A 109 0.00 12.86 -19.19
N SER A 110 -0.56 13.44 -20.26
CA SER A 110 0.18 14.38 -21.12
C SER A 110 0.81 15.54 -20.32
N ARG A 111 0.06 16.18 -19.43
CA ARG A 111 0.55 17.30 -18.61
C ARG A 111 1.59 16.84 -17.59
N ASP A 112 1.39 15.67 -16.99
CA ASP A 112 2.30 15.13 -15.99
C ASP A 112 3.67 14.80 -16.63
N HIS A 113 3.69 14.21 -17.82
CA HIS A 113 4.92 13.96 -18.57
C HIS A 113 5.61 15.26 -19.06
N ALA A 114 4.85 16.31 -19.41
CA ALA A 114 5.43 17.63 -19.68
C ALA A 114 6.10 18.22 -18.43
N THR A 115 5.45 18.08 -17.26
CA THR A 115 6.00 18.50 -15.98
C THR A 115 7.27 17.73 -15.63
N LEU A 116 7.32 16.42 -15.94
CA LEU A 116 8.49 15.59 -15.71
C LEU A 116 9.69 16.05 -16.57
N ASN A 117 9.45 16.37 -17.84
CA ASN A 117 10.45 17.02 -18.70
C ASN A 117 10.99 18.32 -18.06
N ASP A 118 10.10 19.18 -17.56
CA ASP A 118 10.50 20.46 -16.96
C ASP A 118 11.32 20.25 -15.68
N ILE A 119 10.99 19.25 -14.85
CA ILE A 119 11.77 18.90 -13.65
C ILE A 119 13.16 18.39 -14.04
N PHE A 120 13.27 17.55 -15.07
CA PHE A 120 14.57 17.05 -15.51
C PHE A 120 15.44 18.18 -16.05
N MET A 121 14.90 19.03 -16.93
CA MET A 121 15.63 20.14 -17.54
C MET A 121 16.01 21.21 -16.53
N ASN A 122 15.06 21.68 -15.72
CA ASN A 122 15.24 22.88 -14.89
C ASN A 122 15.74 22.59 -13.48
N ASN A 123 15.73 21.33 -13.02
CA ASN A 123 16.10 20.97 -11.65
C ASN A 123 17.21 19.92 -11.62
N VAL A 124 17.00 18.75 -12.24
CA VAL A 124 17.96 17.64 -12.18
C VAL A 124 19.26 17.98 -12.91
N ILE A 125 19.17 18.38 -14.19
CA ILE A 125 20.34 18.71 -15.02
C ILE A 125 21.08 19.92 -14.46
N VAL A 126 20.37 20.96 -14.04
CA VAL A 126 20.95 22.17 -13.42
C VAL A 126 21.74 21.80 -12.16
N ARG A 127 21.21 20.92 -11.30
CA ARG A 127 21.95 20.46 -10.11
C ARG A 127 23.19 19.66 -10.46
N LEU A 128 23.12 18.78 -11.46
CA LEU A 128 24.29 18.03 -11.91
C LEU A 128 25.39 18.95 -12.43
N SER A 129 25.03 19.98 -13.21
CA SER A 129 25.97 21.01 -13.67
C SER A 129 26.64 21.73 -12.49
N GLN A 130 25.85 22.13 -11.49
CA GLN A 130 26.40 22.77 -10.28
C GLN A 130 27.35 21.84 -9.52
N ILE A 131 27.02 20.55 -9.41
CA ILE A 131 27.89 19.56 -8.77
C ILE A 131 29.20 19.41 -9.55
N SER A 132 29.17 19.42 -10.89
CA SER A 132 30.39 19.38 -11.71
C SER A 132 31.29 20.58 -11.45
N GLU A 133 30.74 21.79 -11.39
CA GLU A 133 31.49 23.01 -11.04
C GLU A 133 32.09 22.94 -9.63
N ASP A 134 31.35 22.40 -8.67
CA ASP A 134 31.80 22.21 -7.29
C ASP A 134 32.95 21.21 -7.20
N VAL A 135 32.88 20.08 -7.91
CA VAL A 135 33.96 19.07 -7.96
C VAL A 135 35.24 19.70 -8.51
N ILE A 136 35.17 20.44 -9.63
CA ILE A 136 36.34 21.13 -10.21
C ILE A 136 36.95 22.10 -9.21
N ARG A 137 36.11 22.94 -8.58
CA ARG A 137 36.56 23.97 -7.63
C ARG A 137 37.16 23.37 -6.36
N LEU A 138 36.54 22.35 -5.78
CA LEU A 138 37.01 21.68 -4.56
C LEU A 138 38.28 20.87 -4.80
N PHE A 139 38.37 20.17 -5.94
CA PHE A 139 39.60 19.46 -6.30
C PHE A 139 40.77 20.42 -6.49
N LYS A 140 40.57 21.57 -7.16
CA LYS A 140 41.63 22.58 -7.31
C LYS A 140 42.18 23.05 -5.96
N LYS A 141 41.31 23.37 -5.00
CA LYS A 141 41.72 23.78 -3.65
C LYS A 141 42.42 22.66 -2.89
N SER A 142 41.90 21.45 -2.97
CA SER A 142 42.50 20.28 -2.31
C SER A 142 43.88 19.96 -2.89
N LYS A 143 44.06 20.14 -4.20
CA LYS A 143 45.36 20.00 -4.87
C LYS A 143 46.39 21.00 -4.35
N GLU A 144 46.00 22.27 -4.14
CA GLU A 144 46.88 23.29 -3.56
C GLU A 144 47.31 22.91 -2.12
N ILE A 145 46.38 22.44 -1.29
CA ILE A 145 46.67 22.00 0.08
C ILE A 145 47.59 20.77 0.10
N GLY A 146 47.32 19.76 -0.72
CA GLY A 146 48.16 18.56 -0.79
C GLY A 146 49.59 18.87 -1.26
N LEU A 147 49.77 19.82 -2.19
CA LEU A 147 51.11 20.24 -2.63
C LEU A 147 51.89 20.88 -1.48
N GLN A 148 51.23 21.71 -0.67
CA GLN A 148 51.83 22.31 0.53
C GLN A 148 52.24 21.24 1.54
N MET A 149 51.41 20.21 1.76
CA MET A 149 51.72 19.10 2.66
C MET A 149 52.91 18.28 2.16
N HIS A 150 53.01 18.04 0.85
CA HIS A 150 54.15 17.38 0.24
C HIS A 150 55.44 18.21 0.39
N GLU A 151 55.37 19.52 0.21
CA GLU A 151 56.52 20.42 0.38
C GLU A 151 57.07 20.38 1.82
N GLU A 152 56.20 20.45 2.82
CA GLU A 152 56.60 20.37 4.23
C GLU A 152 57.23 19.00 4.58
N LEU A 153 56.70 17.89 4.07
CA LEU A 153 57.31 16.56 4.22
C LEU A 153 58.72 16.51 3.62
N LEU A 154 58.89 17.05 2.41
CA LEU A 154 60.20 17.08 1.75
C LEU A 154 61.19 17.98 2.48
N LYS A 155 60.72 19.07 3.09
CA LYS A 155 61.55 19.94 3.92
C LYS A 155 62.06 19.22 5.17
N VAL A 156 61.18 18.54 5.91
CA VAL A 156 61.55 17.78 7.12
C VAL A 156 62.52 16.62 6.81
N THR A 157 62.35 15.95 5.66
CA THR A 157 63.31 14.91 5.23
C THR A 157 64.66 15.50 4.78
N ASN A 158 64.69 16.68 4.16
CA ASN A 158 65.95 17.36 3.85
C ASN A 158 66.68 17.84 5.11
N GLU A 159 65.96 18.33 6.12
CA GLU A 159 66.53 18.71 7.42
C GLU A 159 67.22 17.49 8.08
N LEU A 160 66.56 16.34 8.13
CA LEU A 160 67.14 15.10 8.66
C LEU A 160 68.45 14.69 7.95
N TYR A 161 68.50 14.84 6.62
CA TYR A 161 69.71 14.57 5.84
C TYR A 161 70.90 15.42 6.32
N THR A 162 70.68 16.73 6.51
CA THR A 162 71.73 17.67 6.93
C THR A 162 72.25 17.38 8.33
N VAL A 163 71.36 17.05 9.27
CA VAL A 163 71.72 16.74 10.65
C VAL A 163 72.46 15.39 10.73
N MET A 164 72.02 14.39 9.95
CA MET A 164 72.68 13.10 9.84
C MET A 164 74.13 13.24 9.33
N LYS A 165 74.34 14.00 8.26
CA LYS A 165 75.68 14.26 7.70
C LYS A 165 76.59 14.97 8.71
N THR A 166 76.04 15.91 9.48
CA THR A 166 76.75 16.63 10.54
C THR A 166 77.18 15.68 11.67
N TYR A 167 76.31 14.74 12.06
CA TYR A 167 76.65 13.68 13.00
C TYR A 167 77.77 12.77 12.47
N HIS A 168 77.68 12.29 11.22
CA HIS A 168 78.70 11.42 10.64
C HIS A 168 80.09 12.09 10.60
N MET A 169 80.14 13.39 10.26
CA MET A 169 81.36 14.18 10.27
C MET A 169 82.00 14.25 11.67
N TYR A 170 81.25 14.68 12.69
CA TYR A 170 81.78 14.76 14.06
C TYR A 170 82.10 13.40 14.68
N HIS A 171 81.37 12.34 14.29
CA HIS A 171 81.68 10.98 14.70
C HIS A 171 83.02 10.50 14.12
N ALA A 172 83.29 10.77 12.85
CA ALA A 172 84.59 10.48 12.22
C ALA A 172 85.73 11.27 12.87
N GLU A 173 85.53 12.56 13.17
CA GLU A 173 86.51 13.39 13.89
C GLU A 173 86.78 12.89 15.31
N SER A 174 85.75 12.40 16.00
CA SER A 174 85.87 11.81 17.35
C SER A 174 86.66 10.50 17.32
N ILE A 175 86.38 9.60 16.37
CA ILE A 175 87.13 8.35 16.18
C ILE A 175 88.60 8.64 15.84
N SER A 176 88.86 9.61 14.95
CA SER A 176 90.23 10.00 14.59
C SER A 176 91.00 10.55 15.79
N ALA A 177 90.36 11.40 16.61
CA ALA A 177 90.95 11.92 17.84
C ALA A 177 91.21 10.81 18.88
N GLU A 178 90.30 9.84 18.99
CA GLU A 178 90.46 8.67 19.86
C GLU A 178 91.65 7.80 19.47
N SER A 179 91.81 7.50 18.18
CA SER A 179 92.98 6.74 17.68
C SER A 179 94.28 7.47 17.98
N LYS A 180 94.33 8.80 17.76
CA LYS A 180 95.52 9.61 18.10
C LYS A 180 95.79 9.63 19.60
N LEU A 181 94.77 9.66 20.45
CA LEU A 181 94.93 9.57 21.89
C LEU A 181 95.49 8.21 22.31
N LYS A 182 94.92 7.10 21.82
CA LYS A 182 95.39 5.73 22.07
C LYS A 182 96.83 5.50 21.62
N GLU A 183 97.24 6.12 20.51
CA GLU A 183 98.64 6.09 20.06
C GLU A 183 99.58 6.83 21.01
N ALA A 184 99.15 7.96 21.58
CA ALA A 184 99.94 8.70 22.56
C ALA A 184 100.03 7.97 23.90
N GLU A 185 98.95 7.32 24.34
CA GLU A 185 98.93 6.44 25.52
C GLU A 185 99.91 5.26 25.34
N LYS A 186 99.90 4.61 24.17
CA LYS A 186 100.88 3.56 23.85
C LYS A 186 102.33 4.06 23.77
N GLN A 187 102.56 5.30 23.37
CA GLN A 187 103.89 5.90 23.33
C GLN A 187 104.41 6.24 24.74
N GLU A 188 103.52 6.67 25.64
CA GLU A 188 103.81 6.88 27.06
C GLU A 188 104.15 5.55 27.76
N GLU A 189 103.34 4.50 27.57
CA GLU A 189 103.60 3.15 28.09
C GLU A 189 104.94 2.58 27.61
N LYS A 190 105.30 2.78 26.33
CA LYS A 190 106.58 2.34 25.77
C LYS A 190 107.80 3.08 26.34
N GLN A 191 107.65 4.33 26.78
CA GLN A 191 108.72 5.07 27.45
C GLN A 191 108.83 4.75 28.94
N PHE A 192 107.71 4.49 29.62
CA PHE A 192 107.70 4.00 31.00
C PHE A 192 108.31 2.59 31.10
N ASN A 193 107.99 1.67 30.18
CA ASN A 193 108.56 0.32 30.18
C ASN A 193 110.07 0.26 29.83
N LYS A 194 110.61 1.26 29.12
CA LYS A 194 112.08 1.42 28.95
C LYS A 194 112.79 1.93 30.22
N SER A 195 112.05 2.40 31.22
CA SER A 195 112.58 2.91 32.49
C SER A 195 112.72 1.81 33.55
N GLY A 196 112.06 0.66 33.34
CA GLY A 196 112.05 -0.46 34.28
C GLY A 196 113.24 -1.42 34.19
N ASP A 197 114.06 -1.35 33.12
CA ASP A 197 115.07 -2.39 32.82
C ASP A 197 116.54 -1.92 32.96
N LEU A 198 116.79 -0.88 33.77
CA LEU A 198 118.16 -0.51 34.19
C LEU A 198 118.13 0.07 35.60
N SER A 199 118.09 -0.83 36.59
CA SER A 199 118.47 -0.49 37.96
C SER A 199 119.19 -1.65 38.65
N MET A 200 120.41 -1.92 38.18
CA MET A 200 121.49 -2.53 38.95
C MET A 200 122.83 -2.11 38.34
N ASN A 201 123.45 -1.08 38.93
CA ASN A 201 124.90 -0.86 39.10
C ASN A 201 125.31 0.63 39.04
N LEU A 202 126.18 0.97 40.00
CA LEU A 202 126.64 2.29 40.39
C LEU A 202 127.70 2.93 39.46
N LEU A 203 127.80 4.27 39.61
CA LEU A 203 128.95 5.18 39.39
C LEU A 203 129.11 5.94 38.06
N ARG A 204 129.34 7.26 38.25
CA ARG A 204 129.95 8.31 37.39
C ARG A 204 129.05 9.35 36.68
N HIS A 205 129.65 10.54 36.61
CA HIS A 205 129.16 11.90 36.42
C HIS A 205 128.58 12.24 35.02
N GLU A 206 127.85 13.37 34.98
CA GLU A 206 127.53 14.24 33.83
C GLU A 206 126.72 13.63 32.66
N ASP A 207 125.38 13.79 32.71
CA ASP A 207 124.48 14.17 31.60
C ASP A 207 123.02 13.78 31.92
N ARG A 208 122.30 14.61 32.69
CA ARG A 208 120.87 14.39 32.97
C ARG A 208 119.96 15.64 33.04
N PRO A 209 119.96 16.56 32.03
CA PRO A 209 118.80 17.43 31.80
C PRO A 209 117.86 16.97 30.67
N GLN A 210 118.35 16.22 29.67
CA GLN A 210 117.58 15.94 28.44
C GLN A 210 116.53 14.82 28.54
N ARG A 211 116.61 13.88 29.48
CA ARG A 211 115.64 12.76 29.59
C ARG A 211 114.34 13.10 30.31
N ARG A 212 114.35 13.95 31.36
CA ARG A 212 113.14 14.44 32.06
C ARG A 212 112.27 15.38 31.20
N SER A 213 112.85 16.06 30.21
CA SER A 213 112.10 16.94 29.29
C SER A 213 111.30 16.15 28.26
N SER A 214 111.77 14.97 27.84
CA SER A 214 111.11 14.12 26.84
C SER A 214 109.80 13.50 27.37
N VAL A 215 109.79 13.02 28.63
CA VAL A 215 108.61 12.46 29.30
C VAL A 215 107.54 13.55 29.53
N LYS A 216 107.93 14.71 30.07
CA LYS A 216 107.02 15.86 30.20
C LYS A 216 106.44 16.35 28.87
N LYS A 217 107.19 16.22 27.77
CA LYS A 217 106.72 16.59 26.42
C LYS A 217 105.67 15.62 25.88
N ILE A 218 105.78 14.33 26.20
CA ILE A 218 104.82 13.28 25.81
C ILE A 218 103.56 13.33 26.69
N GLU A 219 103.72 13.58 27.98
CA GLU A 219 102.62 13.81 28.91
C GLU A 219 101.77 15.02 28.50
N LYS A 220 102.42 16.16 28.18
CA LYS A 220 101.73 17.35 27.64
C LYS A 220 101.10 17.10 26.26
N MET A 221 101.68 16.23 25.44
CA MET A 221 101.11 15.83 24.15
C MET A 221 99.84 14.97 24.34
N LYS A 222 99.87 14.02 25.27
CA LYS A 222 98.72 13.19 25.66
C LYS A 222 97.60 14.06 26.23
N GLU A 223 97.90 14.97 27.15
CA GLU A 223 96.93 15.88 27.75
C GLU A 223 96.24 16.76 26.68
N LYS A 224 97.00 17.27 25.70
CA LYS A 224 96.44 17.99 24.53
C LYS A 224 95.55 17.10 23.66
N ARG A 225 95.94 15.84 23.42
CA ARG A 225 95.13 14.87 22.65
C ARG A 225 93.87 14.44 23.43
N GLN A 226 93.95 14.34 24.76
CA GLN A 226 92.83 14.06 25.65
C GLN A 226 91.81 15.20 25.61
N ALA A 227 92.26 16.45 25.74
CA ALA A 227 91.38 17.61 25.63
C ALA A 227 90.69 17.67 24.25
N LYS A 228 91.42 17.39 23.17
CA LYS A 228 90.86 17.36 21.81
C LYS A 228 89.85 16.22 21.61
N TYR A 229 90.12 15.04 22.16
CA TYR A 229 89.17 13.93 22.17
C TYR A 229 87.91 14.28 22.95
N SER A 230 88.03 14.84 24.16
CA SER A 230 86.89 15.26 24.97
C SER A 230 86.03 16.31 24.24
N GLU A 231 86.65 17.29 23.57
CA GLU A 231 85.95 18.29 22.76
C GLU A 231 85.18 17.65 21.58
N ASN A 232 85.86 16.80 20.79
CA ASN A 232 85.26 16.14 19.64
C ASN A 232 84.17 15.14 20.06
N LYS A 233 84.34 14.44 21.18
CA LYS A 233 83.35 13.52 21.73
C LYS A 233 82.09 14.26 22.20
N LEU A 234 82.25 15.43 22.82
CA LEU A 234 81.12 16.28 23.18
C LEU A 234 80.37 16.79 21.94
N LYS A 235 81.08 17.27 20.91
CA LYS A 235 80.50 17.68 19.62
C LYS A 235 79.73 16.54 18.94
N CYS A 236 80.34 15.36 18.87
CA CYS A 236 79.70 14.14 18.37
C CYS A 236 78.44 13.78 19.16
N THR A 237 78.48 13.88 20.50
CA THR A 237 77.33 13.57 21.35
C THR A 237 76.18 14.56 21.12
N LYS A 238 76.48 15.86 21.02
CA LYS A 238 75.48 16.90 20.71
C LYS A 238 74.85 16.66 19.33
N ALA A 239 75.66 16.43 18.29
CA ALA A 239 75.16 16.17 16.95
C ALA A 239 74.35 14.87 16.86
N ARG A 240 74.72 13.82 17.61
CA ARG A 240 73.93 12.59 17.70
C ARG A 240 72.57 12.84 18.36
N ASN A 241 72.53 13.60 19.45
CA ASN A 241 71.28 13.93 20.12
C ASN A 241 70.37 14.74 19.19
N ASP A 242 70.92 15.71 18.48
CA ASP A 242 70.18 16.51 17.49
C ASP A 242 69.63 15.64 16.35
N TYR A 243 70.44 14.70 15.84
CA TYR A 243 70.00 13.71 14.86
C TYR A 243 68.83 12.86 15.37
N LEU A 244 68.90 12.35 16.60
CA LEU A 244 67.83 11.53 17.18
C LEU A 244 66.53 12.33 17.39
N LEU A 245 66.61 13.60 17.78
CA LEU A 245 65.46 14.48 17.92
C LEU A 245 64.79 14.76 16.56
N ASN A 246 65.59 15.11 15.55
CA ASN A 246 65.10 15.32 14.19
C ASN A 246 64.53 14.04 13.60
N LEU A 247 65.17 12.88 13.83
CA LEU A 247 64.65 11.59 13.39
C LEU A 247 63.27 11.29 13.98
N ALA A 248 63.06 11.57 15.27
CA ALA A 248 61.76 11.42 15.90
C ALA A 248 60.72 12.37 15.29
N ALA A 249 61.08 13.64 15.05
CA ALA A 249 60.21 14.62 14.41
C ALA A 249 59.84 14.24 12.96
N THR A 250 60.80 13.81 12.15
CA THR A 250 60.58 13.34 10.78
C THR A 250 59.67 12.13 10.74
N ASN A 251 59.90 11.13 11.60
CA ASN A 251 59.03 9.96 11.68
C ASN A 251 57.60 10.33 12.10
N ALA A 252 57.44 11.25 13.06
CA ALA A 252 56.12 11.73 13.46
C ALA A 252 55.40 12.48 12.33
N ALA A 253 56.11 13.34 11.58
CA ALA A 253 55.56 14.06 10.44
C ALA A 253 55.12 13.13 9.30
N ILE A 254 55.97 12.15 8.94
CA ILE A 254 55.64 11.12 7.94
C ILE A 254 54.45 10.29 8.41
N SER A 255 54.46 9.85 9.67
CA SER A 255 53.37 9.05 10.22
C SER A 255 52.05 9.83 10.23
N LYS A 256 52.06 11.11 10.63
CA LYS A 256 50.88 11.97 10.60
C LYS A 256 50.34 12.12 9.18
N TYR A 257 51.23 12.34 8.21
CA TYR A 257 50.87 12.48 6.81
C TYR A 257 50.10 11.25 6.30
N TYR A 258 50.72 10.07 6.41
CA TYR A 258 50.19 8.84 5.82
C TYR A 258 48.99 8.26 6.56
N ILE A 259 48.84 8.53 7.87
CA ILE A 259 47.76 7.95 8.68
C ILE A 259 46.52 8.85 8.72
N HIS A 260 46.70 10.18 8.79
CA HIS A 260 45.59 11.11 9.06
C HIS A 260 45.38 12.07 7.89
N ASP A 261 46.40 12.85 7.60
CA ASP A 261 46.39 13.99 6.68
C ASP A 261 45.95 13.60 5.24
N VAL A 262 46.39 12.45 4.70
CA VAL A 262 45.92 11.94 3.39
C VAL A 262 44.44 11.59 3.42
N SER A 263 43.95 11.01 4.51
CA SER A 263 42.53 10.68 4.67
C SER A 263 41.68 11.95 4.72
N ASP A 264 42.10 12.94 5.52
CA ASP A 264 41.40 14.23 5.64
C ASP A 264 41.40 14.99 4.31
N LEU A 265 42.46 14.86 3.51
CA LEU A 265 42.54 15.44 2.17
C LEU A 265 41.55 14.80 1.19
N ILE A 266 41.35 13.49 1.25
CA ILE A 266 40.34 12.79 0.46
C ILE A 266 38.93 13.27 0.84
N ASP A 267 38.65 13.38 2.14
CA ASP A 267 37.37 13.89 2.63
C ASP A 267 37.10 15.34 2.15
N CYS A 268 38.14 16.15 2.05
CA CYS A 268 38.04 17.51 1.48
C CYS A 268 37.72 17.51 -0.02
N CYS A 269 38.28 16.57 -0.80
CA CYS A 269 37.92 16.39 -2.21
C CYS A 269 36.45 15.97 -2.39
N ASP A 270 35.89 15.24 -1.42
CA ASP A 270 34.57 14.61 -1.50
C ASP A 270 33.46 15.46 -0.86
N LEU A 271 33.84 16.64 -0.36
CA LEU A 271 32.97 17.49 0.45
C LEU A 271 31.65 17.81 -0.27
N GLY A 272 30.57 17.20 0.20
CA GLY A 272 29.22 17.44 -0.28
C GLY A 272 28.87 16.79 -1.63
N PHE A 273 29.77 16.04 -2.27
CA PHE A 273 29.51 15.36 -3.54
C PHE A 273 28.37 14.35 -3.42
N HIS A 274 28.53 13.36 -2.53
CA HIS A 274 27.52 12.31 -2.30
C HIS A 274 26.18 12.88 -1.82
N ALA A 275 26.21 13.84 -0.90
CA ALA A 275 25.00 14.47 -0.39
C ALA A 275 24.24 15.24 -1.48
N SER A 276 24.95 15.94 -2.37
CA SER A 276 24.33 16.68 -3.48
C SER A 276 23.79 15.74 -4.55
N LEU A 277 24.56 14.72 -4.93
CA LEU A 277 24.11 13.70 -5.88
C LEU A 277 22.89 12.93 -5.36
N ALA A 278 22.89 12.55 -4.08
CA ALA A 278 21.75 11.88 -3.46
C ALA A 278 20.50 12.76 -3.43
N ARG A 279 20.63 14.08 -3.23
CA ARG A 279 19.49 15.01 -3.34
C ARG A 279 18.96 15.08 -4.76
N THR A 280 19.83 15.12 -5.76
CA THR A 280 19.45 15.10 -7.18
C THR A 280 18.64 13.84 -7.52
N PHE A 281 19.11 12.66 -7.11
CA PHE A 281 18.35 11.41 -7.32
C PHE A 281 17.05 11.35 -6.52
N ARG A 282 17.00 11.92 -5.31
CA ARG A 282 15.73 12.03 -4.57
C ARG A 282 14.73 12.94 -5.28
N THR A 283 15.16 14.01 -5.92
CA THR A 283 14.29 14.84 -6.76
C THR A 283 13.73 14.04 -7.94
N TYR A 284 14.58 13.25 -8.60
CA TYR A 284 14.14 12.32 -9.66
C TYR A 284 13.09 11.32 -9.16
N LEU A 285 13.39 10.60 -8.08
CA LEU A 285 12.48 9.62 -7.48
C LEU A 285 11.15 10.27 -7.06
N SER A 286 11.22 11.45 -6.43
CA SER A 286 10.03 12.19 -6.05
C SER A 286 9.16 12.52 -7.25
N ALA A 287 9.73 12.93 -8.38
CA ALA A 287 8.98 13.24 -9.58
C ALA A 287 8.28 12.01 -10.16
N GLU A 288 8.97 10.87 -10.24
CA GLU A 288 8.41 9.60 -10.71
C GLU A 288 7.29 9.08 -9.79
N TYR A 289 7.45 9.16 -8.46
CA TYR A 289 6.40 8.77 -7.51
C TYR A 289 5.14 9.63 -7.64
N ASN A 290 5.29 10.93 -7.86
CA ASN A 290 4.14 11.82 -8.05
C ASN A 290 3.44 11.57 -9.39
N LEU A 291 4.19 11.26 -10.46
CA LEU A 291 3.62 10.83 -11.74
C LEU A 291 2.76 9.56 -11.54
N GLU A 292 3.29 8.54 -10.87
CA GLU A 292 2.56 7.29 -10.64
C GLU A 292 1.33 7.49 -9.74
N THR A 293 1.45 8.33 -8.70
CA THR A 293 0.30 8.67 -7.84
C THR A 293 -0.79 9.38 -8.65
N SER A 294 -0.42 10.35 -9.48
CA SER A 294 -1.35 11.06 -10.36
C SER A 294 -2.04 10.12 -11.35
N ARG A 295 -1.28 9.16 -11.89
CA ARG A 295 -1.81 8.11 -12.76
C ARG A 295 -2.81 7.22 -12.03
N HIS A 296 -2.48 6.75 -10.84
CA HIS A 296 -3.34 5.90 -10.02
C HIS A 296 -4.66 6.58 -9.68
N GLU A 297 -4.63 7.84 -9.22
CA GLU A 297 -5.84 8.63 -8.96
C GLU A 297 -6.74 8.77 -10.20
N GLY A 298 -6.12 8.92 -11.36
CA GLY A 298 -6.82 8.99 -12.63
C GLY A 298 -7.51 7.69 -13.04
N LEU A 299 -6.84 6.57 -12.83
CA LEU A 299 -7.37 5.23 -13.10
C LEU A 299 -8.49 4.87 -12.12
N ASP A 300 -8.37 5.23 -10.84
CA ASP A 300 -9.42 5.03 -9.83
C ASP A 300 -10.72 5.77 -10.21
N VAL A 301 -10.62 6.99 -10.75
CA VAL A 301 -11.81 7.72 -11.25
C VAL A 301 -12.48 6.99 -12.42
N ILE A 302 -11.70 6.36 -13.31
CA ILE A 302 -12.24 5.56 -14.42
C ILE A 302 -12.87 4.26 -13.88
N GLU A 303 -12.20 3.56 -12.97
CA GLU A 303 -12.70 2.35 -12.33
C GLU A 303 -14.04 2.60 -11.64
N ASN A 304 -14.13 3.68 -10.85
CA ASN A 304 -15.39 4.11 -10.25
C ASN A 304 -16.48 4.40 -11.30
N ALA A 305 -16.14 4.91 -12.48
CA ALA A 305 -17.13 5.13 -13.54
C ALA A 305 -17.58 3.83 -14.21
N VAL A 306 -16.67 2.86 -14.35
CA VAL A 306 -16.96 1.51 -14.85
C VAL A 306 -17.91 0.78 -13.88
N ASP A 307 -17.67 0.88 -12.57
CA ASP A 307 -18.54 0.33 -11.54
C ASP A 307 -19.94 0.94 -11.53
N ASN A 308 -20.08 2.16 -12.07
CA ASN A 308 -21.34 2.89 -12.18
C ASN A 308 -22.03 2.70 -13.55
N LEU A 309 -21.56 1.79 -14.41
CA LEU A 309 -22.26 1.42 -15.64
C LEU A 309 -23.62 0.79 -15.31
N ASP A 310 -24.71 1.47 -15.68
CA ASP A 310 -26.06 1.04 -15.32
C ASP A 310 -27.03 1.21 -16.49
N SER A 311 -27.32 0.08 -17.16
CA SER A 311 -28.29 0.02 -18.26
C SER A 311 -29.71 0.44 -17.85
N ARG A 312 -30.10 0.24 -16.59
CA ARG A 312 -31.41 0.63 -16.08
C ARG A 312 -31.47 2.14 -15.88
N SER A 313 -30.48 2.74 -15.24
CA SER A 313 -30.38 4.19 -15.09
C SER A 313 -30.35 4.88 -16.46
N ASP A 314 -29.51 4.41 -17.38
CA ASP A 314 -29.41 4.94 -18.74
C ASP A 314 -30.73 4.88 -19.50
N LYS A 315 -31.48 3.77 -19.37
CA LYS A 315 -32.82 3.65 -19.96
C LYS A 315 -33.77 4.74 -19.45
N HIS A 316 -33.78 5.02 -18.14
CA HIS A 316 -34.64 6.08 -17.59
C HIS A 316 -34.21 7.45 -18.11
N THR A 317 -32.91 7.72 -18.14
CA THR A 317 -32.35 8.96 -18.71
C THR A 317 -32.78 9.16 -20.15
N VAL A 318 -32.74 8.13 -20.99
CA VAL A 318 -33.20 8.19 -22.39
C VAL A 318 -34.72 8.43 -22.47
N MET A 319 -35.51 7.70 -21.67
CA MET A 319 -36.97 7.86 -21.66
C MET A 319 -37.39 9.28 -21.20
N ASP A 320 -36.70 9.84 -20.22
CA ASP A 320 -36.94 11.20 -19.71
C ASP A 320 -36.51 12.26 -20.72
N MET A 321 -35.34 12.09 -21.34
CA MET A 321 -34.81 12.97 -22.38
C MET A 321 -35.72 13.00 -23.61
N CYS A 322 -36.31 11.86 -23.96
CA CYS A 322 -37.23 11.69 -25.09
C CYS A 322 -38.68 11.52 -24.62
N ASN A 323 -39.11 12.20 -23.55
CA ASN A 323 -40.42 11.99 -22.95
C ASN A 323 -41.61 12.15 -23.92
N GLN A 324 -41.51 13.06 -24.90
CA GLN A 324 -42.55 13.26 -25.91
C GLN A 324 -42.70 12.06 -26.86
N VAL A 325 -41.63 11.29 -27.03
CA VAL A 325 -41.61 10.09 -27.88
C VAL A 325 -42.19 8.89 -27.13
N PHE A 326 -41.91 8.78 -25.83
CA PHE A 326 -42.27 7.62 -25.01
C PHE A 326 -43.53 7.81 -24.15
N CYS A 327 -44.17 8.99 -24.16
CA CYS A 327 -45.37 9.22 -23.38
C CYS A 327 -46.56 8.39 -23.91
N PRO A 328 -47.34 7.72 -23.03
CA PRO A 328 -48.52 6.98 -23.45
C PRO A 328 -49.57 7.90 -24.11
N PRO A 329 -50.23 7.46 -25.20
CA PRO A 329 -51.32 8.22 -25.80
C PRO A 329 -52.56 8.24 -24.90
N LEU A 330 -53.50 9.14 -25.20
CA LEU A 330 -54.80 9.17 -24.53
C LEU A 330 -55.56 7.85 -24.73
N LYS A 331 -56.25 7.40 -23.68
CA LYS A 331 -57.08 6.21 -23.73
C LYS A 331 -58.24 6.43 -24.70
N PHE A 332 -58.54 5.42 -25.51
CA PHE A 332 -59.74 5.44 -26.35
C PHE A 332 -61.00 5.35 -25.48
N GLU A 333 -61.97 6.21 -25.77
CA GLU A 333 -63.29 6.22 -25.12
C GLU A 333 -64.37 5.74 -26.09
N PHE A 334 -65.41 5.09 -25.56
CA PHE A 334 -66.61 4.75 -26.35
C PHE A 334 -67.18 6.02 -26.97
N GLN A 335 -67.45 5.99 -28.28
CA GLN A 335 -68.01 7.11 -29.02
C GLN A 335 -69.48 6.80 -29.33
N PRO A 336 -70.44 7.45 -28.65
CA PRO A 336 -71.87 7.27 -28.92
C PRO A 336 -72.20 7.55 -30.38
N HIS A 337 -72.82 6.59 -31.07
CA HIS A 337 -73.29 6.76 -32.44
C HIS A 337 -74.75 7.23 -32.42
N MET A 338 -75.05 8.35 -33.07
CA MET A 338 -76.42 8.89 -33.19
C MET A 338 -77.15 9.11 -31.85
N GLY A 339 -76.40 9.49 -30.80
CA GLY A 339 -76.97 9.79 -29.49
C GLY A 339 -77.28 8.54 -28.64
N ASP A 340 -76.68 7.39 -28.94
CA ASP A 340 -76.81 6.18 -28.11
C ASP A 340 -76.37 6.44 -26.66
N GLU A 341 -77.33 6.37 -25.73
CA GLU A 341 -77.11 6.61 -24.30
C GLU A 341 -76.51 5.39 -23.59
N VAL A 342 -76.46 4.22 -24.24
CA VAL A 342 -75.97 2.96 -23.64
C VAL A 342 -74.45 2.85 -23.81
N CYS A 343 -73.71 3.05 -22.73
CA CYS A 343 -72.24 2.99 -22.71
C CYS A 343 -71.66 1.76 -21.98
N GLN A 344 -72.51 0.79 -21.65
CA GLN A 344 -72.15 -0.42 -20.89
C GLN A 344 -72.67 -1.68 -21.57
N VAL A 345 -72.07 -2.83 -21.27
CA VAL A 345 -72.51 -4.13 -21.80
C VAL A 345 -73.90 -4.45 -21.25
N SER A 346 -74.86 -4.71 -22.13
CA SER A 346 -76.23 -5.08 -21.74
C SER A 346 -76.37 -6.60 -21.64
N ALA A 347 -76.63 -7.11 -20.43
CA ALA A 347 -76.78 -8.54 -20.15
C ALA A 347 -78.23 -8.96 -19.84
N GLN A 348 -79.20 -8.40 -20.57
CA GLN A 348 -80.62 -8.78 -20.46
C GLN A 348 -80.94 -9.97 -21.38
N GLN A 349 -82.02 -10.72 -21.08
CA GLN A 349 -82.50 -11.80 -21.94
C GLN A 349 -82.98 -11.25 -23.30
N PRO A 350 -82.66 -11.90 -24.44
CA PRO A 350 -82.05 -13.23 -24.61
C PRO A 350 -80.50 -13.25 -24.68
N VAL A 351 -79.86 -12.09 -24.75
CA VAL A 351 -78.40 -11.93 -25.01
C VAL A 351 -77.54 -12.43 -23.84
N GLN A 352 -78.08 -12.40 -22.61
CA GLN A 352 -77.41 -12.87 -21.40
C GLN A 352 -76.84 -14.30 -21.53
N THR A 353 -77.60 -15.21 -22.14
CA THR A 353 -77.20 -16.62 -22.29
C THR A 353 -75.98 -16.78 -23.22
N GLU A 354 -75.94 -16.02 -24.32
CA GLU A 354 -74.78 -15.99 -25.22
C GLU A 354 -73.55 -15.39 -24.54
N LEU A 355 -73.73 -14.30 -23.78
CA LEU A 355 -72.63 -13.68 -23.02
C LEU A 355 -72.07 -14.61 -21.94
N LEU A 356 -72.91 -15.41 -21.27
CA LEU A 356 -72.50 -16.39 -20.28
C LEU A 356 -71.71 -17.55 -20.91
N MET A 357 -72.15 -18.06 -22.06
CA MET A 357 -71.39 -19.06 -22.82
C MET A 357 -70.02 -18.50 -23.25
N ARG A 358 -70.00 -17.25 -23.75
CA ARG A 358 -68.78 -16.55 -24.15
C ARG A 358 -67.84 -16.32 -22.97
N TYR A 359 -68.38 -16.02 -21.79
CA TYR A 359 -67.61 -15.87 -20.56
C TYR A 359 -66.86 -17.18 -20.21
N HIS A 360 -67.57 -18.31 -20.15
CA HIS A 360 -66.94 -19.61 -19.86
C HIS A 360 -65.95 -20.04 -20.96
N GLN A 361 -66.23 -19.75 -22.22
CA GLN A 361 -65.31 -20.01 -23.33
C GLN A 361 -64.00 -19.21 -23.17
N LEU A 362 -64.10 -17.92 -22.83
CA LEU A 362 -62.93 -17.08 -22.57
C LEU A 362 -62.15 -17.55 -21.33
N GLN A 363 -62.85 -17.93 -20.27
CA GLN A 363 -62.26 -18.42 -19.02
C GLN A 363 -61.42 -19.69 -19.26
N SER A 364 -61.98 -20.68 -19.97
CA SER A 364 -61.28 -21.92 -20.32
C SER A 364 -60.06 -21.64 -21.20
N ARG A 365 -60.23 -20.84 -22.27
CA ARG A 365 -59.14 -20.49 -23.18
C ARG A 365 -58.01 -19.71 -22.50
N LEU A 366 -58.35 -18.79 -21.58
CA LEU A 366 -57.36 -18.04 -20.80
C LEU A 366 -56.57 -18.94 -19.86
N ALA A 367 -57.19 -19.96 -19.26
CA ALA A 367 -56.49 -20.90 -18.39
C ALA A 367 -55.38 -21.63 -19.15
N THR A 368 -55.68 -22.15 -20.34
CA THR A 368 -54.69 -22.84 -21.19
C THR A 368 -53.58 -21.90 -21.66
N LEU A 369 -53.94 -20.75 -22.24
CA LEU A 369 -52.94 -19.81 -22.77
C LEU A 369 -52.01 -19.27 -21.69
N LYS A 370 -52.49 -19.07 -20.46
CA LYS A 370 -51.64 -18.62 -19.34
C LYS A 370 -50.59 -19.66 -18.97
N ILE A 371 -50.93 -20.94 -19.01
CA ILE A 371 -49.98 -22.03 -18.74
C ILE A 371 -48.93 -22.09 -19.85
N GLU A 372 -49.37 -22.14 -21.12
CA GLU A 372 -48.46 -22.17 -22.28
C GLU A 372 -47.49 -20.98 -22.28
N ASN A 373 -48.00 -19.76 -22.08
CA ASN A 373 -47.18 -18.55 -22.09
C ASN A 373 -46.22 -18.48 -20.88
N GLU A 374 -46.60 -19.07 -19.76
CA GLU A 374 -45.75 -19.18 -18.57
C GLU A 374 -44.59 -20.15 -18.79
N GLU A 375 -44.79 -21.24 -19.53
CA GLU A 375 -43.71 -22.16 -19.94
C GLU A 375 -42.72 -21.49 -20.90
N VAL A 376 -43.23 -20.71 -21.87
CA VAL A 376 -42.39 -19.89 -22.75
C VAL A 376 -41.60 -18.87 -21.94
N ARG A 377 -42.22 -18.21 -20.95
CA ARG A 377 -41.54 -17.25 -20.06
C ARG A 377 -40.41 -17.91 -19.27
N LYS A 378 -40.62 -19.09 -18.69
CA LYS A 378 -39.55 -19.82 -17.98
C LYS A 378 -38.38 -20.17 -18.89
N THR A 379 -38.67 -20.60 -20.13
CA THR A 379 -37.65 -20.90 -21.14
C THR A 379 -36.86 -19.64 -21.51
N LEU A 380 -37.57 -18.52 -21.67
CA LEU A 380 -36.98 -17.21 -21.95
C LEU A 380 -36.06 -16.75 -20.80
N ASP A 381 -36.52 -16.81 -19.56
CA ASP A 381 -35.77 -16.42 -18.36
C ASP A 381 -34.50 -17.28 -18.19
N ALA A 382 -34.62 -18.60 -18.40
CA ALA A 382 -33.47 -19.51 -18.38
C ALA A 382 -32.45 -19.19 -19.48
N THR A 383 -32.91 -18.90 -20.70
CA THR A 383 -32.03 -18.51 -21.82
C THR A 383 -31.34 -17.17 -21.56
N MET A 384 -32.06 -16.22 -20.96
CA MET A 384 -31.52 -14.93 -20.56
C MET A 384 -30.42 -15.08 -19.51
N GLN A 385 -30.61 -15.96 -18.52
CA GLN A 385 -29.58 -16.26 -17.53
C GLN A 385 -28.33 -16.84 -18.18
N THR A 386 -28.48 -17.82 -19.08
CA THR A 386 -27.34 -18.39 -19.83
C THR A 386 -26.60 -17.32 -20.64
N LEU A 387 -27.32 -16.38 -21.28
CA LEU A 387 -26.71 -15.26 -21.99
C LEU A 387 -25.96 -14.33 -21.04
N GLN A 388 -26.52 -14.02 -19.86
CA GLN A 388 -25.84 -13.22 -18.85
C GLN A 388 -24.55 -13.90 -18.39
N ASP A 389 -24.60 -15.19 -18.05
CA ASP A 389 -23.42 -15.95 -17.62
C ASP A 389 -22.31 -15.97 -18.68
N MET A 390 -22.67 -16.03 -19.98
CA MET A 390 -21.71 -15.94 -21.08
C MET A 390 -21.13 -14.53 -21.27
N LEU A 391 -21.90 -13.49 -20.99
CA LEU A 391 -21.52 -12.08 -21.20
C LEU A 391 -20.76 -11.47 -20.00
N THR A 392 -20.93 -12.00 -18.80
CA THR A 392 -20.29 -11.50 -17.57
C THR A 392 -19.06 -12.31 -17.16
N VAL A 393 -18.44 -13.03 -18.09
CA VAL A 393 -17.17 -13.73 -17.84
C VAL A 393 -16.09 -12.69 -17.51
N GLU A 394 -15.34 -12.93 -16.44
CA GLU A 394 -14.24 -12.06 -15.99
C GLU A 394 -12.96 -12.36 -16.79
N ASP A 395 -12.89 -11.94 -18.06
CA ASP A 395 -11.76 -12.16 -18.96
C ASP A 395 -10.86 -10.92 -19.19
N PHE A 396 -10.95 -9.94 -18.29
CA PHE A 396 -10.21 -8.67 -18.37
C PHE A 396 -8.88 -8.65 -17.58
N ASP A 397 -8.60 -9.63 -16.72
CA ASP A 397 -7.30 -9.73 -16.02
C ASP A 397 -6.18 -10.13 -17.00
N VAL A 398 -5.20 -9.24 -17.15
CA VAL A 398 -4.06 -9.40 -18.06
C VAL A 398 -2.73 -9.48 -17.33
N SER A 399 -2.74 -9.77 -16.02
CA SER A 399 -1.54 -9.82 -15.18
C SER A 399 -0.47 -10.77 -15.73
N ASP A 400 -0.88 -11.88 -16.34
CA ASP A 400 0.02 -12.85 -16.98
C ASP A 400 0.83 -12.25 -18.15
N ALA A 401 0.33 -11.20 -18.82
CA ALA A 401 1.05 -10.53 -19.90
C ALA A 401 2.26 -9.71 -19.41
N PHE A 402 2.30 -9.37 -18.12
CA PHE A 402 3.37 -8.58 -17.49
C PHE A 402 4.36 -9.45 -16.69
N GLN A 403 4.22 -10.78 -16.73
CA GLN A 403 5.19 -11.70 -16.13
C GLN A 403 6.45 -11.78 -17.01
N HIS A 404 7.51 -11.10 -16.58
CA HIS A 404 8.81 -11.18 -17.25
C HIS A 404 9.62 -12.33 -16.63
N SER A 405 9.81 -13.42 -17.37
CA SER A 405 10.77 -14.46 -17.00
C SER A 405 12.17 -13.84 -16.85
N ARG A 406 12.90 -14.13 -15.77
CA ARG A 406 14.28 -13.65 -15.52
C ARG A 406 15.34 -14.20 -16.49
N SER A 407 14.95 -14.75 -17.64
CA SER A 407 15.85 -15.28 -18.65
C SER A 407 16.08 -14.25 -19.74
N THR A 408 17.33 -14.05 -20.15
CA THR A 408 17.75 -13.15 -21.23
C THR A 408 17.45 -13.67 -22.64
N GLU A 409 16.61 -14.70 -22.77
CA GLU A 409 16.15 -15.19 -24.07
C GLU A 409 14.91 -14.45 -24.55
N SER A 410 14.89 -14.19 -25.87
CA SER A 410 14.01 -13.27 -26.56
C SER A 410 12.56 -13.33 -26.12
N VAL A 411 11.97 -12.14 -25.94
CA VAL A 411 10.53 -11.90 -25.77
C VAL A 411 9.75 -12.38 -26.99
N LYS A 412 9.53 -13.69 -27.09
CA LYS A 412 8.40 -14.27 -27.81
C LYS A 412 7.42 -14.71 -26.75
N SER A 413 6.36 -13.90 -26.63
CA SER A 413 5.23 -14.09 -25.71
C SER A 413 4.70 -15.52 -25.80
N ALA A 414 5.05 -16.36 -24.82
CA ALA A 414 4.52 -17.71 -24.67
C ALA A 414 3.19 -17.73 -23.86
N ALA A 415 2.69 -16.56 -23.42
CA ALA A 415 1.52 -16.46 -22.55
C ALA A 415 0.18 -16.48 -23.32
N SER A 416 0.16 -16.24 -24.64
CA SER A 416 -1.09 -16.08 -25.40
C SER A 416 -1.67 -17.36 -26.00
N GLU A 417 -0.99 -18.51 -25.95
CA GLU A 417 -1.36 -19.65 -26.81
C GLU A 417 -2.46 -20.57 -26.28
N THR A 418 -2.77 -20.60 -24.98
CA THR A 418 -3.62 -21.67 -24.43
C THR A 418 -5.09 -21.26 -24.20
N TYR A 419 -5.38 -20.01 -23.85
CA TYR A 419 -6.75 -19.58 -23.51
C TYR A 419 -7.47 -18.81 -24.64
N MET A 420 -6.72 -18.16 -25.55
CA MET A 420 -7.23 -17.23 -26.57
C MET A 420 -6.91 -17.67 -28.01
N SER A 421 -6.89 -18.98 -28.29
CA SER A 421 -6.81 -19.48 -29.67
C SER A 421 -7.98 -18.92 -30.50
N LYS A 422 -7.69 -18.34 -31.68
CA LYS A 422 -8.69 -17.78 -32.62
C LYS A 422 -9.84 -18.75 -32.91
N ILE A 423 -9.57 -20.06 -32.89
CA ILE A 423 -10.55 -21.13 -33.14
C ILE A 423 -11.52 -21.30 -31.96
N ASN A 424 -11.03 -21.20 -30.72
CA ASN A 424 -11.86 -21.29 -29.51
C ASN A 424 -12.76 -20.06 -29.33
N ILE A 425 -12.27 -18.86 -29.70
CA ILE A 425 -13.04 -17.61 -29.66
C ILE A 425 -14.19 -17.65 -30.68
N ALA A 426 -13.93 -18.09 -31.91
CA ALA A 426 -14.96 -18.19 -32.95
C ALA A 426 -16.08 -19.16 -32.55
N LYS A 427 -15.73 -20.31 -31.96
CA LYS A 427 -16.72 -21.28 -31.48
C LYS A 427 -17.57 -20.75 -30.33
N ARG A 428 -16.96 -20.08 -29.34
CA ARG A 428 -17.71 -19.43 -28.24
C ARG A 428 -18.68 -18.37 -28.78
N ARG A 429 -18.22 -17.55 -29.72
CA ARG A 429 -19.05 -16.51 -30.36
C ARG A 429 -20.21 -17.09 -31.16
N ALA A 430 -20.01 -18.18 -31.90
CA ALA A 430 -21.09 -18.85 -32.62
C ALA A 430 -22.16 -19.39 -31.66
N ASN A 431 -21.74 -20.05 -30.57
CA ASN A 431 -22.65 -20.53 -29.53
C ASN A 431 -23.45 -19.39 -28.86
N GLN A 432 -22.79 -18.26 -28.59
CA GLN A 432 -23.46 -17.07 -28.07
C GLN A 432 -24.54 -16.57 -29.06
N GLN A 433 -24.20 -16.44 -30.34
CA GLN A 433 -25.14 -15.98 -31.38
C GLN A 433 -26.34 -16.91 -31.56
N GLU A 434 -26.13 -18.23 -31.50
CA GLU A 434 -27.22 -19.21 -31.52
C GLU A 434 -28.14 -19.05 -30.31
N THR A 435 -27.57 -18.83 -29.13
CA THR A 435 -28.33 -18.60 -27.90
C THR A 435 -29.11 -17.28 -27.95
N GLU A 436 -28.52 -16.21 -28.50
CA GLU A 436 -29.20 -14.93 -28.75
C GLU A 436 -30.39 -15.09 -29.70
N MET A 437 -30.18 -15.82 -30.80
CA MET A 437 -31.24 -16.11 -31.78
C MET A 437 -32.39 -16.88 -31.12
N PHE A 438 -32.08 -17.86 -30.28
CA PHE A 438 -33.07 -18.61 -29.52
C PHE A 438 -33.82 -17.73 -28.52
N TYR A 439 -33.11 -16.86 -27.78
CA TYR A 439 -33.71 -15.87 -26.88
C TYR A 439 -34.71 -14.96 -27.59
N PHE A 440 -34.34 -14.36 -28.73
CA PHE A 440 -35.25 -13.49 -29.48
C PHE A 440 -36.44 -14.25 -30.07
N THR A 441 -36.23 -15.51 -30.48
CA THR A 441 -37.33 -16.38 -30.91
C THR A 441 -38.34 -16.58 -29.79
N LYS A 442 -37.88 -16.92 -28.58
CA LYS A 442 -38.75 -17.11 -27.41
C LYS A 442 -39.36 -15.81 -26.89
N PHE A 443 -38.64 -14.70 -26.96
CA PHE A 443 -39.16 -13.38 -26.60
C PHE A 443 -40.34 -12.99 -27.49
N LYS A 444 -40.21 -13.19 -28.82
CA LYS A 444 -41.29 -12.96 -29.78
C LYS A 444 -42.51 -13.84 -29.49
N GLU A 445 -42.29 -15.12 -29.19
CA GLU A 445 -43.35 -16.06 -28.82
C GLU A 445 -44.09 -15.60 -27.55
N TYR A 446 -43.35 -15.25 -26.49
CA TYR A 446 -43.89 -14.73 -25.23
C TYR A 446 -44.69 -13.42 -25.42
N VAL A 447 -44.16 -12.45 -26.17
CA VAL A 447 -44.85 -11.19 -26.41
C VAL A 447 -46.16 -11.42 -27.17
N ASN A 448 -46.17 -12.31 -28.16
CA ASN A 448 -47.38 -12.64 -28.91
C ASN A 448 -48.43 -13.35 -28.02
N GLY A 449 -48.02 -14.31 -27.20
CA GLY A 449 -48.89 -14.99 -26.24
C GLY A 449 -49.45 -14.02 -25.19
N SER A 450 -48.60 -13.22 -24.57
CA SER A 450 -48.97 -12.17 -23.60
C SER A 450 -49.94 -11.14 -24.19
N ASN A 451 -49.73 -10.70 -25.44
CA ASN A 451 -50.63 -9.80 -26.15
C ASN A 451 -52.02 -10.43 -26.37
N LEU A 452 -52.09 -11.73 -26.71
CA LEU A 452 -53.36 -12.43 -26.85
C LEU A 452 -54.08 -12.58 -25.49
N ILE A 453 -53.35 -12.98 -24.44
CA ILE A 453 -53.87 -13.08 -23.08
C ILE A 453 -54.44 -11.73 -22.63
N THR A 454 -53.70 -10.64 -22.81
CA THR A 454 -54.14 -9.28 -22.43
C THR A 454 -55.46 -8.90 -23.11
N LYS A 455 -55.60 -9.18 -24.42
CA LYS A 455 -56.84 -8.92 -25.18
C LYS A 455 -58.02 -9.74 -24.68
N LEU A 456 -57.82 -11.03 -24.41
CA LEU A 456 -58.88 -11.93 -23.95
C LEU A 456 -59.26 -11.68 -22.50
N GLN A 457 -58.28 -11.39 -21.63
CA GLN A 457 -58.45 -11.09 -20.22
C GLN A 457 -59.28 -9.81 -20.04
N ALA A 458 -58.98 -8.75 -20.80
CA ALA A 458 -59.77 -7.52 -20.76
C ALA A 458 -61.26 -7.75 -21.12
N LYS A 459 -61.54 -8.61 -22.11
CA LYS A 459 -62.93 -8.97 -22.48
C LYS A 459 -63.60 -9.84 -21.41
N HIS A 460 -62.87 -10.82 -20.88
CA HIS A 460 -63.35 -11.69 -19.81
C HIS A 460 -63.71 -10.88 -18.56
N ASP A 461 -62.87 -9.94 -18.15
CA ASP A 461 -63.07 -9.15 -16.93
C ASP A 461 -64.26 -8.21 -17.04
N LEU A 462 -64.46 -7.60 -18.22
CA LEU A 462 -65.65 -6.81 -18.50
C LEU A 462 -66.93 -7.65 -18.43
N LEU A 463 -66.95 -8.84 -19.05
CA LEU A 463 -68.09 -9.75 -18.97
C LEU A 463 -68.34 -10.28 -17.56
N LYS A 464 -67.28 -10.57 -16.80
CA LYS A 464 -67.37 -10.99 -15.41
C LYS A 464 -68.05 -9.91 -14.55
N GLN A 465 -67.69 -8.65 -14.75
CA GLN A 465 -68.29 -7.52 -14.04
C GLN A 465 -69.78 -7.41 -14.38
N THR A 466 -70.14 -7.45 -15.66
CA THR A 466 -71.53 -7.31 -16.10
C THR A 466 -72.42 -8.49 -15.70
N LEU A 467 -71.92 -9.73 -15.76
CA LEU A 467 -72.68 -10.94 -15.44
C LEU A 467 -72.80 -11.18 -13.92
N GLY A 468 -71.82 -10.72 -13.13
CA GLY A 468 -71.86 -10.80 -11.66
C GLY A 468 -72.79 -9.79 -10.99
N GLU A 469 -73.14 -8.68 -11.67
CA GLU A 469 -74.14 -7.71 -11.21
C GLU A 469 -75.59 -8.18 -11.46
N GLY A 470 -75.80 -9.19 -12.32
CA GLY A 470 -77.13 -9.73 -12.64
C GLY A 470 -77.81 -10.55 -11.54
N GLU A 471 -77.09 -10.98 -10.50
CA GLU A 471 -77.66 -11.77 -9.39
C GLU A 471 -78.27 -10.91 -8.25
N ARG A 472 -78.22 -9.57 -8.33
CA ARG A 472 -78.69 -8.67 -7.26
C ARG A 472 -80.01 -7.93 -7.53
N ALA A 473 -80.69 -8.19 -8.64
CA ALA A 473 -81.86 -7.41 -9.05
C ALA A 473 -83.17 -8.21 -9.03
N GLU A 474 -83.56 -8.81 -7.91
CA GLU A 474 -84.96 -9.16 -7.62
C GLU A 474 -85.29 -8.93 -6.13
N CYS A 475 -85.87 -7.77 -5.80
CA CYS A 475 -86.93 -7.58 -4.79
C CYS A 475 -87.46 -6.12 -4.85
N GLY A 476 -88.80 -5.95 -4.84
CA GLY A 476 -89.57 -4.71 -5.15
C GLY A 476 -89.34 -3.48 -4.25
N THR A 477 -90.00 -2.33 -4.42
CA THR A 477 -91.37 -2.01 -4.86
C THR A 477 -91.55 -0.49 -5.15
N THR A 478 -92.30 -0.16 -6.22
CA THR A 478 -93.23 0.99 -6.49
C THR A 478 -93.10 2.38 -5.81
N ARG A 479 -92.92 3.46 -6.61
CA ARG A 479 -93.81 4.66 -6.76
C ARG A 479 -93.30 5.69 -7.82
N PRO A 480 -94.16 6.57 -8.40
CA PRO A 480 -94.00 7.18 -9.75
C PRO A 480 -93.41 8.63 -9.77
N PRO A 481 -93.20 9.27 -10.95
CA PRO A 481 -92.10 10.20 -11.19
C PRO A 481 -92.45 11.69 -11.02
N CYS A 482 -91.49 12.50 -10.54
CA CYS A 482 -91.52 13.95 -10.68
C CYS A 482 -90.40 14.44 -11.59
N LEU A 483 -90.80 15.27 -12.56
CA LEU A 483 -89.99 15.99 -13.55
C LEU A 483 -88.99 17.00 -12.92
N PRO A 484 -87.96 17.46 -13.66
CA PRO A 484 -86.73 18.03 -13.11
C PRO A 484 -86.79 19.55 -12.94
N PRO A 485 -85.97 20.16 -12.06
CA PRO A 485 -85.63 21.57 -12.17
C PRO A 485 -84.43 21.80 -13.10
N LYS A 486 -84.55 22.87 -13.90
CA LYS A 486 -83.55 23.45 -14.81
C LYS A 486 -82.24 23.90 -14.10
N PRO A 487 -81.14 24.09 -14.84
CA PRO A 487 -79.79 24.10 -14.30
C PRO A 487 -79.38 25.46 -13.69
N GLN A 488 -78.83 25.45 -12.48
CA GLN A 488 -78.03 26.55 -11.96
C GLN A 488 -76.55 26.32 -12.26
N LYS A 489 -75.95 27.32 -12.92
CA LYS A 489 -74.53 27.43 -13.23
C LYS A 489 -73.69 27.36 -11.94
N MET A 490 -72.87 26.32 -11.80
CA MET A 490 -71.68 26.36 -10.94
C MET A 490 -70.42 26.08 -11.75
N ARG A 491 -69.43 26.93 -11.49
CA ARG A 491 -68.11 27.02 -12.12
C ARG A 491 -67.38 25.68 -12.14
N ARG A 492 -66.72 25.40 -13.26
CA ARG A 492 -65.77 24.29 -13.44
C ARG A 492 -64.65 24.31 -12.38
N PRO A 493 -64.46 23.24 -11.59
CA PRO A 493 -63.15 22.90 -11.05
C PRO A 493 -62.37 22.08 -12.08
N ARG A 494 -61.05 22.28 -12.12
CA ARG A 494 -60.11 21.52 -12.95
C ARG A 494 -60.13 20.02 -12.55
N PRO A 495 -59.90 19.07 -13.49
CA PRO A 495 -59.92 17.65 -13.14
C PRO A 495 -58.74 17.29 -12.24
N LEU A 496 -59.05 16.72 -11.08
CA LEU A 496 -58.16 15.91 -10.28
C LEU A 496 -57.93 14.58 -11.02
N SER A 497 -56.66 14.23 -11.24
CA SER A 497 -56.23 12.92 -11.71
C SER A 497 -56.59 11.86 -10.67
N VAL A 498 -57.47 10.92 -11.05
CA VAL A 498 -57.76 9.70 -10.30
C VAL A 498 -57.20 8.54 -11.11
N TYR A 499 -55.95 8.15 -10.82
CA TYR A 499 -55.44 6.82 -11.14
C TYR A 499 -54.47 6.37 -10.04
N SER A 500 -55.02 5.62 -9.09
CA SER A 500 -54.28 4.80 -8.14
C SER A 500 -54.44 3.34 -8.54
N HIS A 501 -53.43 2.76 -9.20
CA HIS A 501 -53.23 1.30 -9.21
C HIS A 501 -51.76 1.00 -8.95
N LYS A 502 -51.54 0.16 -7.92
CA LYS A 502 -50.25 -0.23 -7.35
C LYS A 502 -49.51 -1.19 -8.28
N LEU A 503 -48.29 -0.84 -8.65
CA LEU A 503 -47.23 -1.80 -8.96
C LEU A 503 -46.02 -1.40 -8.11
N PHE A 504 -45.57 -2.32 -7.26
CA PHE A 504 -44.47 -2.24 -6.28
C PHE A 504 -44.77 -1.52 -4.94
N ASN A 505 -44.38 -2.20 -3.85
CA ASN A 505 -44.52 -1.74 -2.46
C ASN A 505 -43.60 -0.54 -2.19
N GLY A 506 -44.17 0.67 -2.24
CA GLY A 506 -43.57 1.92 -1.76
C GLY A 506 -44.37 3.14 -2.25
N SER A 507 -44.74 4.06 -1.35
CA SER A 507 -45.51 5.27 -1.72
C SER A 507 -44.60 6.37 -2.28
N MET A 508 -44.70 6.63 -3.58
CA MET A 508 -44.03 7.75 -4.27
C MET A 508 -44.50 9.13 -3.75
N GLU A 509 -45.65 9.21 -3.09
CA GLU A 509 -46.22 10.46 -2.56
C GLU A 509 -45.50 10.95 -1.29
N ALA A 510 -44.89 10.06 -0.52
CA ALA A 510 -44.04 10.43 0.61
C ALA A 510 -42.71 11.09 0.13
N PHE A 511 -42.24 10.70 -1.05
CA PHE A 511 -40.97 11.16 -1.62
C PHE A 511 -41.07 12.54 -2.32
N ILE A 512 -42.25 12.90 -2.83
CA ILE A 512 -42.47 14.11 -3.65
C ILE A 512 -42.82 15.36 -2.81
N LYS A 513 -43.34 15.20 -1.59
CA LYS A 513 -43.90 16.33 -0.79
C LYS A 513 -42.93 17.14 0.08
N ARG A 514 -41.60 16.92 0.06
CA ARG A 514 -40.66 17.73 0.89
C ARG A 514 -39.95 18.85 0.11
N PRO A 515 -39.84 20.09 0.65
CA PRO A 515 -39.28 21.24 -0.08
C PRO A 515 -37.80 21.06 -0.45
N ARG A 516 -37.43 21.44 -1.69
CA ARG A 516 -36.08 21.26 -2.29
C ARG A 516 -35.02 22.30 -1.86
N GLY A 517 -35.10 22.82 -0.63
CA GLY A 517 -34.30 23.97 -0.17
C GLY A 517 -32.95 23.66 0.49
N GLN A 518 -32.78 22.49 1.09
CA GLN A 518 -31.53 22.08 1.75
C GLN A 518 -31.39 20.55 1.66
N ARG A 519 -30.83 20.04 0.57
CA ARG A 519 -30.48 18.62 0.47
C ARG A 519 -29.04 18.45 0.95
N ASP A 520 -28.90 18.32 2.26
CA ASP A 520 -27.68 17.82 2.87
C ASP A 520 -27.53 16.31 2.55
N SER A 521 -26.30 15.82 2.40
CA SER A 521 -25.98 14.42 2.03
C SER A 521 -26.46 13.39 3.06
N SER A 522 -27.05 13.83 4.17
CA SER A 522 -27.61 12.99 5.24
C SER A 522 -28.89 12.24 4.87
N TYR A 523 -29.71 12.76 3.93
CA TYR A 523 -31.05 12.20 3.66
C TYR A 523 -31.08 10.78 3.04
N TYR A 524 -30.01 10.34 2.38
CA TYR A 524 -30.00 9.04 1.66
C TYR A 524 -29.68 7.82 2.53
N TRP A 525 -29.23 8.02 3.77
CA TRP A 525 -28.71 6.93 4.63
C TRP A 525 -29.47 6.79 5.95
N GLU A 526 -30.46 7.65 6.18
CA GLU A 526 -31.34 7.61 7.33
C GLU A 526 -32.54 6.70 7.04
N ILE A 527 -32.72 5.69 7.87
CA ILE A 527 -33.76 4.67 7.74
C ILE A 527 -34.88 5.02 8.73
N GLU A 528 -36.13 5.05 8.25
CA GLU A 528 -37.28 5.24 9.14
C GLU A 528 -37.48 4.00 10.01
N ALA A 529 -37.68 4.18 11.32
CA ALA A 529 -37.79 3.08 12.28
C ALA A 529 -38.93 2.08 11.95
N SER A 530 -39.99 2.55 11.30
CA SER A 530 -41.10 1.71 10.83
C SER A 530 -40.73 0.73 9.71
N GLU A 531 -39.62 0.96 9.00
CA GLU A 531 -39.15 0.08 7.93
C GLU A 531 -38.35 -1.12 8.45
N VAL A 532 -37.82 -1.03 9.67
CA VAL A 532 -36.93 -2.04 10.27
C VAL A 532 -37.72 -2.90 11.25
N MET A 533 -37.87 -4.18 10.94
CA MET A 533 -38.47 -5.14 11.88
C MET A 533 -37.39 -5.75 12.77
N LEU A 534 -37.36 -5.36 14.04
CA LEU A 534 -36.47 -5.96 15.04
C LEU A 534 -36.95 -7.36 15.44
N SER A 535 -36.04 -8.30 15.57
CA SER A 535 -36.31 -9.69 15.96
C SER A 535 -35.62 -10.04 17.27
N THR A 536 -34.66 -10.97 17.26
CA THR A 536 -33.95 -11.45 18.45
C THR A 536 -32.85 -10.48 18.90
N ARG A 537 -32.79 -10.23 20.20
CA ARG A 537 -31.64 -9.56 20.83
C ARG A 537 -30.43 -10.49 20.81
N ILE A 538 -29.32 -10.04 20.24
CA ILE A 538 -28.08 -10.82 20.09
C ILE A 538 -27.14 -10.59 21.27
N GLY A 539 -26.95 -9.33 21.65
CA GLY A 539 -26.00 -8.97 22.69
C GLY A 539 -26.15 -7.52 23.12
N SER A 540 -25.73 -7.20 24.34
CA SER A 540 -25.71 -5.84 24.84
C SER A 540 -24.30 -5.50 25.30
N GLY A 541 -23.69 -4.50 24.65
CA GLY A 541 -22.38 -3.98 25.02
C GLY A 541 -22.50 -2.72 25.88
N SER A 542 -21.37 -2.07 26.12
CA SER A 542 -21.30 -0.82 26.89
C SER A 542 -21.95 0.39 26.19
N PHE A 543 -22.05 0.39 24.86
CA PHE A 543 -22.53 1.55 24.09
C PHE A 543 -23.88 1.33 23.40
N GLY A 544 -24.31 0.07 23.28
CA GLY A 544 -25.52 -0.26 22.54
C GLY A 544 -25.93 -1.72 22.69
N THR A 545 -27.17 -2.01 22.33
CA THR A 545 -27.72 -3.35 22.24
C THR A 545 -27.92 -3.70 20.78
N VAL A 546 -27.39 -4.86 20.37
CA VAL A 546 -27.47 -5.36 18.99
C VAL A 546 -28.65 -6.33 18.89
N TYR A 547 -29.49 -6.11 17.89
CA TYR A 547 -30.63 -6.93 17.51
C TYR A 547 -30.42 -7.45 16.09
N LYS A 548 -30.86 -8.67 15.82
CA LYS A 548 -31.09 -9.11 14.44
C LYS A 548 -32.36 -8.43 13.95
N GLY A 549 -32.35 -7.86 12.75
CA GLY A 549 -33.51 -7.20 12.15
C GLY A 549 -33.72 -7.61 10.70
N LYS A 550 -34.86 -7.21 10.13
CA LYS A 550 -35.15 -7.31 8.69
C LYS A 550 -35.37 -5.94 8.08
N TRP A 551 -34.56 -5.62 7.07
CA TRP A 551 -34.67 -4.42 6.24
C TRP A 551 -34.00 -4.72 4.89
N HIS A 552 -34.80 -4.92 3.83
CA HIS A 552 -34.36 -5.44 2.52
C HIS A 552 -33.52 -6.74 2.56
N GLY A 553 -33.63 -7.51 3.66
CA GLY A 553 -32.80 -8.66 3.96
C GLY A 553 -32.53 -8.75 5.46
N ASP A 554 -31.71 -9.71 5.90
CA ASP A 554 -31.28 -9.79 7.29
C ASP A 554 -30.20 -8.73 7.59
N VAL A 555 -30.38 -7.99 8.68
CA VAL A 555 -29.48 -6.89 9.10
C VAL A 555 -29.15 -6.98 10.59
N ALA A 556 -28.01 -6.41 10.98
CA ALA A 556 -27.65 -6.18 12.38
C ALA A 556 -27.96 -4.74 12.76
N VAL A 557 -28.86 -4.55 13.72
CA VAL A 557 -29.29 -3.23 14.21
C VAL A 557 -28.73 -2.98 15.60
N LYS A 558 -27.78 -2.05 15.70
CA LYS A 558 -27.16 -1.66 16.96
C LYS A 558 -27.82 -0.40 17.50
N ILE A 559 -28.71 -0.57 18.47
CA ILE A 559 -29.42 0.52 19.14
C ILE A 559 -28.53 1.05 20.26
N LEU A 560 -28.17 2.32 20.21
CA LEU A 560 -27.33 2.98 21.20
C LEU A 560 -28.14 3.22 22.49
N LYS A 561 -27.50 3.06 23.66
CA LYS A 561 -28.16 3.15 24.98
C LYS A 561 -28.34 4.61 25.42
N VAL A 562 -29.04 5.41 24.63
CA VAL A 562 -29.39 6.78 24.98
C VAL A 562 -30.83 7.05 24.60
N VAL A 563 -31.62 7.38 25.61
CA VAL A 563 -33.04 7.71 25.47
C VAL A 563 -33.20 9.16 24.98
N ASP A 564 -32.34 10.08 25.46
CA ASP A 564 -32.31 11.49 25.06
C ASP A 564 -30.87 11.98 24.82
N PRO A 565 -30.38 12.02 23.57
CA PRO A 565 -29.00 12.41 23.27
C PRO A 565 -28.80 13.92 23.36
N THR A 566 -27.72 14.36 24.01
CA THR A 566 -27.33 15.78 23.97
C THR A 566 -26.94 16.20 22.55
N PRO A 567 -26.98 17.49 22.19
CA PRO A 567 -26.53 17.97 20.88
C PRO A 567 -25.11 17.50 20.52
N GLU A 568 -24.22 17.42 21.50
CA GLU A 568 -22.84 16.96 21.34
C GLU A 568 -22.77 15.45 21.05
N GLN A 569 -23.60 14.65 21.71
CA GLN A 569 -23.71 13.20 21.47
C GLN A 569 -24.33 12.92 20.09
N PHE A 570 -25.35 13.69 19.70
CA PHE A 570 -25.96 13.60 18.38
C PHE A 570 -24.98 14.01 17.27
N GLN A 571 -24.20 15.08 17.48
CA GLN A 571 -23.16 15.49 16.53
C GLN A 571 -22.03 14.46 16.44
N ALA A 572 -21.62 13.85 17.56
CA ALA A 572 -20.64 12.77 17.56
C ALA A 572 -21.16 11.56 16.76
N PHE A 573 -22.43 11.18 16.94
CA PHE A 573 -23.08 10.13 16.16
C PHE A 573 -23.07 10.44 14.65
N ARG A 574 -23.41 11.68 14.25
CA ARG A 574 -23.36 12.10 12.84
C ARG A 574 -21.96 12.06 12.24
N ASN A 575 -20.93 12.46 13.01
CA ASN A 575 -19.55 12.40 12.57
C ASN A 575 -19.12 10.96 12.27
N GLU A 576 -19.56 9.99 13.09
CA GLU A 576 -19.21 8.59 12.87
C GLU A 576 -19.97 7.92 11.74
N VAL A 577 -21.25 8.22 11.60
CA VAL A 577 -22.00 7.86 10.40
C VAL A 577 -21.29 8.39 9.15
N ALA A 578 -20.74 9.60 9.18
CA ALA A 578 -20.00 10.16 8.04
C ALA A 578 -18.69 9.41 7.73
N VAL A 579 -18.06 8.77 8.73
CA VAL A 579 -16.89 7.90 8.54
C VAL A 579 -17.33 6.55 7.96
N LEU A 580 -18.32 5.89 8.56
CA LEU A 580 -18.85 4.59 8.15
C LEU A 580 -19.40 4.60 6.71
N ARG A 581 -20.01 5.71 6.29
CA ARG A 581 -20.52 5.90 4.92
C ARG A 581 -19.44 5.88 3.84
N LYS A 582 -18.17 6.13 4.20
CA LYS A 582 -17.05 6.19 3.25
C LYS A 582 -16.35 4.84 3.08
N THR A 583 -16.79 3.81 3.81
CA THR A 583 -16.15 2.50 3.81
C THR A 583 -16.95 1.47 3.04
N ARG A 584 -16.31 0.89 2.02
CA ARG A 584 -16.82 -0.21 1.20
C ARG A 584 -15.62 -1.06 0.78
N HIS A 585 -15.48 -2.23 1.41
CA HIS A 585 -14.40 -3.17 1.16
C HIS A 585 -14.84 -4.57 1.58
N VAL A 586 -14.34 -5.61 0.90
CA VAL A 586 -14.75 -7.01 1.16
C VAL A 586 -14.47 -7.43 2.61
N ASN A 587 -13.38 -6.96 3.22
CA ASN A 587 -13.02 -7.28 4.61
C ASN A 587 -13.53 -6.29 5.66
N ILE A 588 -14.40 -5.35 5.29
CA ILE A 588 -15.04 -4.41 6.20
C ILE A 588 -16.52 -4.73 6.30
N LEU A 589 -17.09 -4.66 7.50
CA LEU A 589 -18.51 -4.87 7.73
C LEU A 589 -19.30 -3.76 7.04
N LEU A 590 -20.19 -4.13 6.11
CA LEU A 590 -20.95 -3.17 5.32
C LEU A 590 -21.91 -2.34 6.18
N PHE A 591 -21.73 -1.03 6.14
CA PHE A 591 -22.69 -0.06 6.67
C PHE A 591 -23.87 0.10 5.70
N MET A 592 -25.09 -0.06 6.21
CA MET A 592 -26.32 0.00 5.39
C MET A 592 -27.13 1.27 5.66
N GLY A 593 -27.03 1.84 6.85
CA GLY A 593 -27.72 3.07 7.21
C GLY A 593 -27.75 3.31 8.71
N TYR A 594 -28.48 4.33 9.12
CA TYR A 594 -28.64 4.69 10.53
C TYR A 594 -30.08 5.13 10.81
N MET A 595 -30.48 5.11 12.07
CA MET A 595 -31.79 5.57 12.53
C MET A 595 -31.58 6.68 13.56
N THR A 596 -32.39 7.73 13.51
CA THR A 596 -32.37 8.80 14.53
C THR A 596 -33.68 8.95 15.29
N LYS A 597 -34.79 8.50 14.70
CA LYS A 597 -36.13 8.62 15.27
C LYS A 597 -36.38 7.48 16.26
N ASP A 598 -36.94 7.81 17.43
CA ASP A 598 -37.19 6.94 18.58
C ASP A 598 -35.94 6.40 19.30
N ASN A 599 -34.95 5.88 18.58
CA ASN A 599 -33.64 5.53 19.14
C ASN A 599 -32.52 5.77 18.12
N LEU A 600 -31.35 6.23 18.57
CA LEU A 600 -30.16 6.26 17.72
C LEU A 600 -29.69 4.83 17.43
N ALA A 601 -29.64 4.44 16.16
CA ALA A 601 -29.18 3.10 15.78
C ALA A 601 -28.30 3.10 14.53
N ILE A 602 -27.40 2.13 14.45
CA ILE A 602 -26.58 1.85 13.26
C ILE A 602 -27.06 0.51 12.68
N VAL A 603 -27.28 0.49 11.37
CA VAL A 603 -27.70 -0.69 10.61
C VAL A 603 -26.55 -1.15 9.74
N THR A 604 -26.14 -2.41 9.91
CA THR A 604 -25.04 -3.05 9.16
C THR A 604 -25.51 -4.38 8.60
N GLN A 605 -24.75 -4.94 7.65
CA GLN A 605 -25.02 -6.29 7.15
C GLN A 605 -25.07 -7.31 8.30
N TRP A 606 -25.98 -8.27 8.21
CA TRP A 606 -25.95 -9.43 9.08
C TRP A 606 -24.80 -10.37 8.70
N CYS A 607 -24.10 -10.93 9.69
CA CYS A 607 -23.08 -11.95 9.47
C CYS A 607 -23.58 -13.28 10.03
N GLU A 608 -23.82 -14.27 9.17
CA GLU A 608 -24.31 -15.61 9.59
C GLU A 608 -23.29 -16.42 10.42
N GLY A 609 -22.00 -16.07 10.35
CA GLY A 609 -20.97 -16.71 11.15
C GLY A 609 -20.81 -16.09 12.55
N SER A 610 -19.68 -16.38 13.20
CA SER A 610 -19.38 -15.90 14.55
C SER A 610 -18.13 -15.02 14.59
N SER A 611 -17.93 -14.31 15.71
CA SER A 611 -16.68 -13.56 15.90
C SER A 611 -15.49 -14.49 16.00
N LEU A 612 -14.32 -14.02 15.59
CA LEU A 612 -13.06 -14.74 15.69
C LEU A 612 -12.78 -15.15 17.14
N TYR A 613 -13.11 -14.28 18.10
CA TYR A 613 -13.02 -14.60 19.54
C TYR A 613 -13.83 -15.86 19.90
N LYS A 614 -15.07 -15.96 19.41
CA LYS A 614 -15.93 -17.12 19.71
C LYS A 614 -15.38 -18.39 19.06
N HIS A 615 -14.84 -18.30 17.85
CA HIS A 615 -14.18 -19.43 17.20
C HIS A 615 -12.93 -19.90 17.96
N LEU A 616 -12.07 -18.98 18.41
CA LEU A 616 -10.82 -19.33 19.07
C LEU A 616 -11.01 -19.79 20.53
N HIS A 617 -11.80 -19.05 21.33
CA HIS A 617 -11.80 -19.20 22.79
C HIS A 617 -13.09 -19.80 23.39
N VAL A 618 -14.14 -19.99 22.57
CA VAL A 618 -15.43 -20.54 23.06
C VAL A 618 -15.75 -21.86 22.37
N GLN A 619 -15.67 -21.89 21.04
CA GLN A 619 -15.91 -23.07 20.24
C GLN A 619 -14.65 -23.92 20.03
N GLU A 620 -13.47 -23.33 20.29
CA GLU A 620 -12.16 -23.96 20.05
C GLU A 620 -12.07 -24.59 18.66
N THR A 621 -12.52 -23.84 17.65
CA THR A 621 -12.58 -24.29 16.26
C THR A 621 -11.17 -24.61 15.77
N LYS A 622 -10.98 -25.85 15.27
CA LYS A 622 -9.69 -26.32 14.78
C LYS A 622 -9.40 -25.79 13.38
N PHE A 623 -8.72 -24.65 13.31
CA PHE A 623 -8.22 -24.11 12.04
C PHE A 623 -6.90 -24.75 11.64
N GLN A 624 -6.74 -25.04 10.35
CA GLN A 624 -5.44 -25.37 9.78
C GLN A 624 -4.58 -24.12 9.68
N MET A 625 -3.25 -24.28 9.71
CA MET A 625 -2.31 -23.15 9.68
C MET A 625 -2.53 -22.22 8.49
N PHE A 626 -2.84 -22.76 7.30
CA PHE A 626 -3.14 -21.94 6.12
C PHE A 626 -4.39 -21.07 6.30
N GLN A 627 -5.41 -21.57 7.01
CA GLN A 627 -6.63 -20.82 7.30
C GLN A 627 -6.35 -19.70 8.30
N LEU A 628 -5.54 -19.96 9.33
CA LEU A 628 -5.10 -18.94 10.29
C LEU A 628 -4.33 -17.81 9.60
N ILE A 629 -3.45 -18.16 8.67
CA ILE A 629 -2.66 -17.20 7.89
C ILE A 629 -3.54 -16.41 6.93
N ASP A 630 -4.53 -17.04 6.30
CA ASP A 630 -5.46 -16.32 5.42
C ASP A 630 -6.40 -15.39 6.21
N ILE A 631 -6.89 -15.80 7.40
CA ILE A 631 -7.63 -14.91 8.31
C ILE A 631 -6.76 -13.71 8.71
N ALA A 632 -5.49 -13.93 9.04
CA ALA A 632 -4.54 -12.85 9.33
C ALA A 632 -4.39 -11.90 8.14
N ARG A 633 -4.16 -12.44 6.93
CA ARG A 633 -4.04 -11.66 5.69
C ARG A 633 -5.28 -10.81 5.42
N GLN A 634 -6.47 -11.41 5.42
CA GLN A 634 -7.72 -10.72 5.18
C GLN A 634 -8.00 -9.63 6.23
N THR A 635 -7.62 -9.88 7.49
CA THR A 635 -7.71 -8.88 8.56
C THR A 635 -6.76 -7.70 8.30
N ALA A 636 -5.51 -7.97 7.92
CA ALA A 636 -4.56 -6.93 7.53
C ALA A 636 -5.06 -6.13 6.31
N GLN A 637 -5.68 -6.80 5.33
CA GLN A 637 -6.22 -6.17 4.11
C GLN A 637 -7.35 -5.18 4.44
N GLY A 638 -8.27 -5.56 5.33
CA GLY A 638 -9.31 -4.66 5.82
C GLY A 638 -8.74 -3.46 6.60
N MET A 639 -7.73 -3.67 7.43
CA MET A 639 -7.12 -2.59 8.20
C MET A 639 -6.28 -1.64 7.33
N ASP A 640 -5.58 -2.15 6.32
CA ASP A 640 -4.86 -1.32 5.34
C ASP A 640 -5.81 -0.37 4.62
N TYR A 641 -6.96 -0.89 4.17
CA TYR A 641 -8.02 -0.09 3.57
C TYR A 641 -8.50 1.05 4.50
N LEU A 642 -8.70 0.77 5.79
CA LEU A 642 -9.10 1.80 6.75
C LEU A 642 -8.01 2.87 6.92
N HIS A 643 -6.74 2.46 7.04
CA HIS A 643 -5.62 3.37 7.22
C HIS A 643 -5.35 4.22 5.98
N ALA A 644 -5.49 3.66 4.78
CA ALA A 644 -5.42 4.39 3.51
C ALA A 644 -6.47 5.51 3.42
N LYS A 645 -7.64 5.31 4.05
CA LYS A 645 -8.69 6.33 4.19
C LYS A 645 -8.53 7.25 5.40
N ASN A 646 -7.39 7.20 6.09
CA ASN A 646 -7.09 7.93 7.32
C ASN A 646 -8.06 7.62 8.48
N ILE A 647 -8.55 6.38 8.56
CA ILE A 647 -9.45 5.92 9.62
C ILE A 647 -8.66 5.05 10.61
N ILE A 648 -8.60 5.47 11.88
CA ILE A 648 -8.02 4.68 12.98
C ILE A 648 -9.16 3.90 13.65
N HIS A 649 -9.03 2.58 13.79
CA HIS A 649 -10.07 1.72 14.35
C HIS A 649 -10.23 1.90 15.86
N ARG A 650 -9.13 1.97 16.62
CA ARG A 650 -9.05 2.24 18.08
C ARG A 650 -9.65 1.18 19.02
N ASP A 651 -10.30 0.14 18.50
CA ASP A 651 -10.88 -0.97 19.29
C ASP A 651 -10.72 -2.29 18.53
N MET A 652 -9.57 -2.47 17.89
CA MET A 652 -9.26 -3.66 17.13
C MET A 652 -9.04 -4.86 18.08
N LYS A 653 -9.82 -5.92 17.90
CA LYS A 653 -9.78 -7.15 18.73
C LYS A 653 -10.54 -8.28 18.06
N SER A 654 -10.29 -9.53 18.48
CA SER A 654 -10.93 -10.72 17.93
C SER A 654 -12.47 -10.75 18.08
N ASN A 655 -13.06 -10.00 19.03
CA ASN A 655 -14.52 -9.86 19.13
C ASN A 655 -15.15 -9.05 17.99
N ASN A 656 -14.39 -8.14 17.38
CA ASN A 656 -14.85 -7.22 16.34
C ASN A 656 -14.50 -7.71 14.92
N ILE A 657 -13.88 -8.89 14.82
CA ILE A 657 -13.58 -9.58 13.56
C ILE A 657 -14.57 -10.72 13.43
N PHE A 658 -15.37 -10.75 12.37
CA PHE A 658 -16.35 -11.79 12.11
C PHE A 658 -15.87 -12.67 10.96
N LEU A 659 -16.05 -13.99 11.10
CA LEU A 659 -15.84 -14.93 10.02
C LEU A 659 -17.19 -15.21 9.37
N HIS A 660 -17.45 -14.58 8.24
CA HIS A 660 -18.65 -14.79 7.44
C HIS A 660 -18.42 -15.91 6.41
N GLU A 661 -19.50 -16.38 5.79
CA GLU A 661 -19.55 -17.48 4.79
C GLU A 661 -18.21 -17.72 4.05
N GLY A 662 -17.74 -18.97 4.09
CA GLY A 662 -16.45 -19.34 3.46
C GLY A 662 -15.19 -18.83 4.17
N LEU A 663 -15.26 -18.45 5.46
CA LEU A 663 -14.17 -17.83 6.24
C LEU A 663 -13.75 -16.44 5.75
N THR A 664 -14.69 -15.71 5.14
CA THR A 664 -14.47 -14.31 4.75
C THR A 664 -14.44 -13.43 6.00
N VAL A 665 -13.32 -12.73 6.23
CA VAL A 665 -13.18 -11.82 7.37
C VAL A 665 -14.02 -10.56 7.14
N LYS A 666 -14.75 -10.10 8.17
CA LYS A 666 -15.44 -8.80 8.21
C LYS A 666 -15.06 -8.07 9.50
N ILE A 667 -14.40 -6.92 9.37
CA ILE A 667 -14.03 -6.07 10.51
C ILE A 667 -15.17 -5.09 10.79
N GLY A 668 -15.71 -5.10 12.00
CA GLY A 668 -16.80 -4.23 12.45
C GLY A 668 -16.41 -3.36 13.63
N ASP A 669 -17.35 -2.52 14.08
CA ASP A 669 -17.21 -1.67 15.28
C ASP A 669 -16.04 -0.66 15.26
N PHE A 670 -15.47 -0.37 14.09
CA PHE A 670 -14.61 0.79 13.85
C PHE A 670 -15.47 2.07 13.76
N GLY A 671 -14.95 3.22 14.21
CA GLY A 671 -15.73 4.46 14.23
C GLY A 671 -16.74 4.58 15.38
N LEU A 672 -16.65 3.77 16.43
CA LEU A 672 -17.45 3.95 17.66
C LEU A 672 -16.63 4.34 18.88
N ALA A 673 -15.30 4.49 18.75
CA ALA A 673 -14.37 4.72 19.87
C ALA A 673 -14.36 6.17 20.39
N THR A 674 -14.45 7.15 19.49
CA THR A 674 -14.66 8.60 19.77
C THR A 674 -15.98 8.86 20.50
N VAL A 675 -17.01 8.10 20.15
CA VAL A 675 -18.31 8.08 20.82
C VAL A 675 -18.12 7.64 22.27
N LYS A 676 -17.32 6.59 22.55
CA LYS A 676 -17.05 6.10 23.93
C LYS A 676 -16.52 7.18 24.87
N SER A 677 -15.65 8.07 24.38
CA SER A 677 -15.02 9.15 25.16
C SER A 677 -15.99 10.29 25.50
N ARG A 678 -16.96 10.58 24.62
CA ARG A 678 -17.91 11.70 24.78
C ARG A 678 -19.26 11.29 25.38
N TRP A 679 -19.56 10.00 25.45
CA TRP A 679 -20.86 9.47 25.87
C TRP A 679 -21.02 9.34 27.40
N SER A 680 -19.92 9.39 28.16
CA SER A 680 -19.91 9.21 29.62
C SER A 680 -20.22 10.46 30.44
N GLY A 681 -20.34 11.64 29.84
CA GLY A 681 -20.76 12.87 30.52
C GLY A 681 -19.74 13.41 31.54
N SER A 682 -19.37 14.68 31.39
CA SER A 682 -18.54 15.48 32.31
C SER A 682 -17.06 15.09 32.49
N GLN A 683 -16.23 16.10 32.75
CA GLN A 683 -14.78 16.02 32.92
C GLN A 683 -14.36 14.95 33.92
N GLN A 684 -13.57 13.96 33.48
CA GLN A 684 -12.37 13.44 34.14
C GLN A 684 -11.84 12.24 33.37
N VAL A 685 -10.53 12.27 33.08
CA VAL A 685 -9.61 11.16 32.79
C VAL A 685 -10.18 10.05 31.90
N GLU A 686 -9.62 9.86 30.70
CA GLU A 686 -9.80 8.65 29.90
C GLU A 686 -9.34 7.42 30.72
N GLN A 687 -10.21 6.90 31.60
CA GLN A 687 -10.00 5.58 32.16
C GLN A 687 -10.10 4.61 30.99
N PRO A 688 -9.15 3.67 30.85
CA PRO A 688 -9.18 2.65 29.81
C PRO A 688 -10.33 1.66 30.07
N THR A 689 -11.57 2.11 29.85
CA THR A 689 -12.77 1.27 29.78
C THR A 689 -12.80 0.62 28.41
N GLY A 690 -12.06 -0.48 28.27
CA GLY A 690 -11.93 -1.26 27.05
C GLY A 690 -11.30 -2.62 27.28
N SER A 691 -11.18 -3.38 26.20
CA SER A 691 -10.55 -4.70 26.18
C SER A 691 -9.03 -4.57 26.35
N VAL A 692 -8.57 -4.43 27.60
CA VAL A 692 -7.19 -4.09 28.01
C VAL A 692 -6.12 -4.93 27.30
N LEU A 693 -6.40 -6.20 27.02
CA LEU A 693 -5.43 -7.14 26.45
C LEU A 693 -4.91 -6.72 25.07
N TRP A 694 -5.67 -5.96 24.30
CA TRP A 694 -5.30 -5.48 22.95
C TRP A 694 -4.71 -4.07 22.95
N MET A 695 -4.76 -3.34 24.07
CA MET A 695 -4.35 -1.93 24.09
C MET A 695 -2.83 -1.79 24.05
N ALA A 696 -2.35 -0.88 23.19
CA ALA A 696 -0.94 -0.56 23.10
C ALA A 696 -0.42 0.15 24.36
N PRO A 697 0.86 -0.02 24.74
CA PRO A 697 1.43 0.59 25.95
C PRO A 697 1.24 2.12 26.01
N GLU A 698 1.38 2.82 24.89
CA GLU A 698 1.17 4.26 24.80
C GLU A 698 -0.30 4.68 24.99
N VAL A 699 -1.24 3.84 24.55
CA VAL A 699 -2.68 4.04 24.78
C VAL A 699 -3.04 3.75 26.23
N ILE A 700 -2.35 2.80 26.88
CA ILE A 700 -2.55 2.55 28.31
C ILE A 700 -2.02 3.71 29.16
N ARG A 701 -0.90 4.32 28.78
CA ARG A 701 -0.29 5.43 29.52
C ARG A 701 -1.06 6.75 29.41
N MET A 702 -1.78 6.98 28.30
CA MET A 702 -2.50 8.24 28.01
C MET A 702 -1.66 9.52 28.24
N GLN A 703 -0.36 9.46 27.95
CA GLN A 703 0.58 10.58 28.16
C GLN A 703 0.68 11.53 26.96
N ASP A 704 0.39 11.05 25.76
CA ASP A 704 0.41 11.84 24.52
C ASP A 704 -0.93 12.56 24.34
N ASN A 705 -0.94 13.75 23.73
CA ASN A 705 -2.17 14.49 23.40
C ASN A 705 -3.15 13.71 22.51
N ASN A 706 -2.65 12.76 21.70
CA ASN A 706 -3.45 11.80 20.96
C ASN A 706 -2.72 10.44 20.92
N PRO A 707 -3.00 9.53 21.86
CA PRO A 707 -2.29 8.26 21.96
C PRO A 707 -2.76 7.23 20.92
N PHE A 708 -3.91 7.46 20.27
CA PHE A 708 -4.42 6.62 19.19
C PHE A 708 -3.79 7.00 17.84
N SER A 709 -3.08 6.05 17.25
CA SER A 709 -2.42 6.17 15.93
C SER A 709 -2.60 4.90 15.10
N PHE A 710 -2.16 4.93 13.83
CA PHE A 710 -2.06 3.71 13.02
C PHE A 710 -1.23 2.62 13.70
N GLN A 711 -0.13 2.99 14.37
CA GLN A 711 0.72 2.06 15.10
C GLN A 711 0.04 1.46 16.34
N SER A 712 -0.94 2.15 16.94
CA SER A 712 -1.73 1.60 18.04
C SER A 712 -2.71 0.50 17.57
N ASP A 713 -3.29 0.65 16.37
CA ASP A 713 -4.07 -0.41 15.73
C ASP A 713 -3.17 -1.59 15.32
N VAL A 714 -1.95 -1.33 14.86
CA VAL A 714 -0.97 -2.38 14.54
C VAL A 714 -0.63 -3.22 15.77
N TYR A 715 -0.43 -2.60 16.94
CA TYR A 715 -0.21 -3.36 18.17
C TYR A 715 -1.41 -4.25 18.51
N SER A 716 -2.61 -3.69 18.41
CA SER A 716 -3.86 -4.42 18.65
C SER A 716 -4.00 -5.61 17.69
N TYR A 717 -3.65 -5.43 16.42
CA TYR A 717 -3.56 -6.49 15.43
C TYR A 717 -2.47 -7.52 15.75
N GLY A 718 -1.32 -7.10 16.28
CA GLY A 718 -0.27 -7.99 16.79
C GLY A 718 -0.76 -8.93 17.90
N ILE A 719 -1.67 -8.45 18.76
CA ILE A 719 -2.34 -9.29 19.76
C ILE A 719 -3.33 -10.27 19.10
N VAL A 720 -4.05 -9.85 18.06
CA VAL A 720 -4.90 -10.78 17.27
C VAL A 720 -4.07 -11.86 16.58
N LEU A 721 -2.90 -11.50 16.04
CA LEU A 721 -1.96 -12.50 15.49
C LEU A 721 -1.47 -13.46 16.58
N TYR A 722 -1.19 -12.96 17.78
CA TYR A 722 -0.84 -13.81 18.92
C TYR A 722 -1.97 -14.80 19.24
N GLU A 723 -3.23 -14.35 19.29
CA GLU A 723 -4.39 -15.22 19.52
C GLU A 723 -4.51 -16.29 18.42
N LEU A 724 -4.38 -15.92 17.15
CA LEU A 724 -4.42 -16.86 16.02
C LEU A 724 -3.32 -17.91 16.11
N MET A 725 -2.11 -17.51 16.56
CA MET A 725 -0.92 -18.37 16.57
C MET A 725 -0.72 -19.16 17.88
N THR A 726 -1.58 -18.95 18.88
CA THR A 726 -1.51 -19.65 20.18
C THR A 726 -2.82 -20.33 20.56
N GLY A 727 -3.95 -19.83 20.07
CA GLY A 727 -5.27 -20.21 20.57
C GLY A 727 -5.57 -19.67 21.99
N GLU A 728 -4.69 -18.84 22.56
CA GLU A 728 -4.80 -18.32 23.92
C GLU A 728 -4.83 -16.79 23.94
N LEU A 729 -5.42 -16.21 24.99
CA LEU A 729 -5.29 -14.78 25.29
C LEU A 729 -3.92 -14.48 25.91
N PRO A 730 -3.34 -13.29 25.65
CA PRO A 730 -2.08 -12.90 26.28
C PRO A 730 -2.26 -12.73 27.80
N TYR A 731 -1.17 -12.88 28.55
CA TYR A 731 -1.14 -12.67 30.00
C TYR A 731 -2.05 -13.60 30.82
N SER A 732 -2.35 -14.80 30.32
CA SER A 732 -3.21 -15.79 31.01
C SER A 732 -2.74 -16.23 32.41
N HIS A 733 -1.49 -15.90 32.79
CA HIS A 733 -0.92 -16.14 34.11
C HIS A 733 -1.18 -15.01 35.12
N ILE A 734 -1.73 -13.86 34.67
CA ILE A 734 -2.01 -12.68 35.50
C ILE A 734 -3.52 -12.54 35.68
N ASN A 735 -4.00 -12.77 36.90
CA ASN A 735 -5.44 -12.75 37.18
C ASN A 735 -5.99 -11.36 37.51
N ASN A 736 -5.12 -10.34 37.65
CA ASN A 736 -5.51 -8.98 37.99
C ASN A 736 -5.40 -8.04 36.78
N ARG A 737 -6.53 -7.45 36.37
CA ARG A 737 -6.60 -6.50 35.26
C ARG A 737 -5.72 -5.27 35.47
N ASP A 738 -5.72 -4.68 36.65
CA ASP A 738 -4.96 -3.45 36.94
C ASP A 738 -3.45 -3.74 36.94
N GLN A 739 -3.06 -4.95 37.34
CA GLN A 739 -1.69 -5.42 37.23
C GLN A 739 -1.26 -5.53 35.75
N ILE A 740 -2.12 -6.04 34.86
CA ILE A 740 -1.84 -6.07 33.41
C ILE A 740 -1.69 -4.64 32.86
N ILE A 741 -2.62 -3.73 33.19
CA ILE A 741 -2.55 -2.32 32.78
C ILE A 741 -1.21 -1.72 33.21
N PHE A 742 -0.83 -1.88 34.48
CA PHE A 742 0.41 -1.35 35.02
C PHE A 742 1.65 -1.96 34.33
N MET A 743 1.71 -3.28 34.22
CA MET A 743 2.87 -3.99 33.67
C MET A 743 3.05 -3.72 32.18
N VAL A 744 1.98 -3.71 31.39
CA VAL A 744 2.05 -3.40 29.95
C VAL A 744 2.35 -1.92 29.74
N GLY A 745 1.67 -1.02 30.46
CA GLY A 745 1.86 0.43 30.35
C GLY A 745 3.29 0.87 30.70
N ARG A 746 3.91 0.24 31.71
CA ARG A 746 5.33 0.46 32.08
C ARG A 746 6.32 -0.30 31.20
N GLY A 747 5.85 -1.19 30.32
CA GLY A 747 6.70 -2.02 29.48
C GLY A 747 7.41 -3.15 30.23
N TYR A 748 6.89 -3.59 31.37
CA TYR A 748 7.38 -4.78 32.10
C TYR A 748 6.81 -6.08 31.56
N ALA A 749 5.64 -6.06 30.90
CA ALA A 749 5.03 -7.22 30.26
C ALA A 749 4.94 -7.05 28.73
N SER A 750 5.04 -8.18 28.03
CA SER A 750 4.75 -8.34 26.60
C SER A 750 4.19 -9.75 26.36
N PRO A 751 3.46 -10.01 25.26
CA PRO A 751 2.96 -11.35 24.97
C PRO A 751 4.10 -12.39 24.90
N ASP A 752 3.88 -13.56 25.48
CA ASP A 752 4.91 -14.61 25.56
C ASP A 752 5.01 -15.38 24.24
N LEU A 753 5.96 -14.97 23.40
CA LEU A 753 6.16 -15.56 22.07
C LEU A 753 6.70 -17.01 22.10
N SER A 754 7.00 -17.57 23.27
CA SER A 754 7.36 -18.99 23.41
C SER A 754 6.14 -19.91 23.26
N LYS A 755 4.93 -19.40 23.51
CA LYS A 755 3.66 -20.14 23.46
C LYS A 755 3.09 -20.36 22.06
N LEU A 756 3.65 -19.73 21.02
CA LEU A 756 3.18 -19.91 19.64
C LEU A 756 3.27 -21.38 19.22
N TYR A 757 2.33 -21.83 18.38
CA TYR A 757 2.32 -23.19 17.87
C TYR A 757 3.67 -23.58 17.26
N LYS A 758 4.12 -24.81 17.53
CA LYS A 758 5.43 -25.30 17.04
C LYS A 758 5.54 -25.32 15.51
N ASN A 759 4.41 -25.45 14.81
CA ASN A 759 4.32 -25.42 13.35
C ASN A 759 4.08 -24.01 12.78
N CYS A 760 4.08 -22.95 13.62
CA CYS A 760 3.99 -21.57 13.16
C CYS A 760 5.25 -21.18 12.36
N PRO A 761 5.12 -20.66 11.12
CA PRO A 761 6.27 -20.25 10.33
C PRO A 761 7.12 -19.19 11.03
N LYS A 762 8.45 -19.27 10.91
CA LYS A 762 9.38 -18.32 11.54
C LYS A 762 9.12 -16.86 11.15
N ALA A 763 8.72 -16.62 9.90
CA ALA A 763 8.38 -15.29 9.44
C ALA A 763 7.10 -14.75 10.10
N MET A 764 6.08 -15.59 10.34
CA MET A 764 4.90 -15.19 11.10
C MET A 764 5.25 -14.87 12.56
N LYS A 765 6.11 -15.67 13.19
CA LYS A 765 6.60 -15.40 14.55
C LYS A 765 7.34 -14.06 14.66
N ARG A 766 8.14 -13.70 13.65
CA ARG A 766 8.81 -12.39 13.58
C ARG A 766 7.79 -11.26 13.42
N LEU A 767 6.82 -11.43 12.53
CA LEU A 767 5.77 -10.44 12.30
C LEU A 767 4.96 -10.14 13.56
N VAL A 768 4.58 -11.18 14.33
CA VAL A 768 3.93 -11.02 15.64
C VAL A 768 4.81 -10.17 16.57
N ALA A 769 6.11 -10.48 16.65
CA ALA A 769 7.06 -9.75 17.48
C ALA A 769 7.20 -8.27 17.09
N ASP A 770 7.28 -7.99 15.78
CA ASP A 770 7.41 -6.64 15.25
C ASP A 770 6.16 -5.79 15.49
N CYS A 771 4.96 -6.39 15.39
CA CYS A 771 3.70 -5.70 15.66
C CYS A 771 3.52 -5.34 17.15
N VAL A 772 4.03 -6.16 18.09
CA VAL A 772 3.86 -5.96 19.54
C VAL A 772 5.04 -5.23 20.21
N LYS A 773 5.90 -4.57 19.43
CA LYS A 773 7.00 -3.77 19.97
C LYS A 773 6.51 -2.65 20.88
N LYS A 774 7.29 -2.38 21.93
CA LYS A 774 6.95 -1.37 22.96
C LYS A 774 7.01 0.06 22.43
N VAL A 775 8.02 0.35 21.59
CA VAL A 775 8.19 1.63 20.89
C VAL A 775 7.28 1.61 19.66
N LYS A 776 6.38 2.60 19.53
CA LYS A 776 5.35 2.61 18.48
C LYS A 776 5.94 2.80 17.09
N GLU A 777 7.02 3.58 16.97
CA GLU A 777 7.72 3.91 15.71
C GLU A 777 8.46 2.71 15.11
N GLU A 778 8.75 1.68 15.91
CA GLU A 778 9.41 0.47 15.42
C GLU A 778 8.43 -0.56 14.84
N ARG A 779 7.11 -0.33 14.98
CA ARG A 779 6.08 -1.22 14.45
C ARG A 779 5.88 -0.96 12.95
N PRO A 780 5.72 -2.01 12.13
CA PRO A 780 5.44 -1.84 10.71
C PRO A 780 4.02 -1.27 10.49
N LEU A 781 3.77 -0.68 9.32
CA LEU A 781 2.42 -0.31 8.88
C LEU A 781 1.75 -1.45 8.09
N PHE A 782 0.43 -1.41 7.95
CA PHE A 782 -0.33 -2.47 7.27
C PHE A 782 0.14 -2.82 5.84
N PRO A 783 0.62 -1.89 4.98
CA PRO A 783 1.20 -2.25 3.68
C PRO A 783 2.43 -3.17 3.79
N GLN A 784 3.29 -2.93 4.79
CA GLN A 784 4.48 -3.74 5.07
C GLN A 784 4.10 -5.09 5.69
N ILE A 785 3.07 -5.11 6.55
CA ILE A 785 2.51 -6.32 7.15
C ILE A 785 1.92 -7.23 6.06
N LEU A 786 1.11 -6.68 5.14
CA LEU A 786 0.53 -7.41 4.02
C LEU A 786 1.61 -8.03 3.13
N SER A 787 2.58 -7.22 2.71
CA SER A 787 3.73 -7.70 1.93
C SER A 787 4.45 -8.87 2.61
N SER A 788 4.59 -8.81 3.94
CA SER A 788 5.23 -9.88 4.73
C SER A 788 4.39 -11.16 4.80
N ILE A 789 3.06 -11.05 4.89
CA ILE A 789 2.14 -12.18 4.93
C ILE A 789 2.00 -12.84 3.54
N GLU A 790 1.94 -12.06 2.47
CA GLU A 790 1.85 -12.55 1.09
C GLU A 790 3.12 -13.32 0.68
N LEU A 791 4.30 -12.77 1.01
CA LEU A 791 5.56 -13.46 0.79
C LEU A 791 5.63 -14.78 1.56
N LEU A 792 5.01 -14.84 2.75
CA LEU A 792 4.87 -16.06 3.52
C LEU A 792 3.91 -17.06 2.85
N GLN A 793 2.78 -16.62 2.27
CA GLN A 793 1.86 -17.51 1.53
C GLN A 793 2.52 -18.17 0.33
N HIS A 794 3.38 -17.46 -0.41
CA HIS A 794 4.15 -18.05 -1.51
C HIS A 794 5.19 -19.08 -1.05
N SER A 795 5.66 -18.99 0.19
CA SER A 795 6.64 -19.90 0.78
C SER A 795 6.04 -21.15 1.43
N LEU A 796 4.72 -21.19 1.64
CA LEU A 796 4.02 -22.36 2.16
C LEU A 796 3.91 -23.43 1.06
N PRO A 797 4.01 -24.73 1.39
CA PRO A 797 3.76 -25.78 0.41
C PRO A 797 2.36 -25.61 -0.17
N LYS A 798 2.26 -25.42 -1.49
CA LYS A 798 0.97 -25.51 -2.19
C LYS A 798 0.41 -26.88 -1.88
N ILE A 799 -0.70 -26.94 -1.15
CA ILE A 799 -1.43 -28.19 -0.96
C ILE A 799 -2.01 -28.52 -2.34
N ASN A 800 -1.27 -29.30 -3.13
CA ASN A 800 -1.85 -30.02 -4.25
C ASN A 800 -2.88 -30.94 -3.63
N ARG A 801 -4.15 -30.53 -3.67
CA ARG A 801 -5.23 -31.51 -3.54
C ARG A 801 -4.98 -32.52 -4.65
N SER A 802 -4.67 -33.75 -4.28
CA SER A 802 -4.76 -34.89 -5.18
C SER A 802 -6.13 -34.79 -5.84
N ALA A 803 -6.14 -34.76 -7.18
CA ALA A 803 -7.35 -34.89 -7.97
C ALA A 803 -7.93 -36.29 -7.71
N SER A 804 -8.65 -36.44 -6.60
CA SER A 804 -9.66 -37.47 -6.43
C SER A 804 -10.96 -36.81 -6.87
N GLU A 805 -11.62 -37.46 -7.83
CA GLU A 805 -12.77 -36.97 -8.57
C GLU A 805 -13.82 -36.25 -7.69
N PRO A 806 -14.48 -35.20 -8.21
CA PRO A 806 -15.65 -34.65 -7.53
C PRO A 806 -16.77 -35.70 -7.56
N SER A 807 -17.05 -36.30 -6.41
CA SER A 807 -18.30 -37.03 -6.20
C SER A 807 -19.46 -36.04 -6.35
N LEU A 808 -20.15 -36.10 -7.48
CA LEU A 808 -21.42 -35.42 -7.73
C LEU A 808 -22.44 -35.82 -6.66
N HIS A 809 -22.59 -35.01 -5.61
CA HIS A 809 -23.82 -35.03 -4.82
C HIS A 809 -24.93 -34.37 -5.65
N ARG A 810 -25.57 -35.20 -6.48
CA ARG A 810 -26.91 -34.98 -6.98
C ARG A 810 -27.84 -35.01 -5.75
N ALA A 811 -28.32 -33.84 -5.34
CA ALA A 811 -29.45 -33.74 -4.42
C ALA A 811 -30.69 -34.34 -5.11
N ALA A 812 -30.91 -35.63 -4.91
CA ALA A 812 -32.18 -36.26 -5.22
C ALA A 812 -33.10 -36.02 -4.02
N HIS A 813 -34.14 -35.22 -4.24
CA HIS A 813 -35.28 -35.16 -3.34
C HIS A 813 -35.89 -36.56 -3.20
N THR A 814 -36.12 -36.94 -1.96
CA THR A 814 -36.87 -38.12 -1.52
C THR A 814 -38.29 -38.10 -2.10
N GLU A 815 -38.57 -39.04 -2.99
CA GLU A 815 -39.92 -39.56 -3.23
C GLU A 815 -39.90 -41.09 -3.11
N ASP A 816 -41.01 -41.60 -2.61
CA ASP A 816 -41.20 -42.86 -1.93
C ASP A 816 -40.82 -44.12 -2.73
N ILE A 817 -40.16 -45.07 -2.05
CA ILE A 817 -40.01 -46.45 -2.52
C ILE A 817 -41.10 -47.29 -1.84
N ASN A 818 -42.01 -47.83 -2.66
CA ASN A 818 -42.66 -49.11 -2.38
C ASN A 818 -42.32 -50.12 -3.50
N ALA A 819 -41.96 -51.31 -3.03
CA ALA A 819 -41.43 -52.51 -3.67
C ALA A 819 -42.01 -52.96 -5.03
N CYS A 820 -41.16 -53.51 -5.92
CA CYS A 820 -41.10 -54.95 -6.20
C CYS A 820 -40.00 -55.35 -7.24
N THR A 821 -38.99 -56.08 -6.75
CA THR A 821 -38.31 -57.28 -7.31
C THR A 821 -38.14 -57.59 -8.82
N LEU A 822 -36.87 -57.92 -9.15
CA LEU A 822 -36.37 -59.03 -10.02
C LEU A 822 -36.61 -58.88 -11.55
N THR A 823 -35.68 -59.07 -12.51
CA THR A 823 -34.56 -60.01 -12.71
C THR A 823 -33.63 -59.60 -13.88
N THR A 824 -32.32 -59.93 -13.76
CA THR A 824 -31.35 -60.44 -14.76
C THR A 824 -31.18 -59.84 -16.19
N SER A 825 -29.91 -59.44 -16.46
CA SER A 825 -29.19 -59.40 -17.75
C SER A 825 -29.45 -60.64 -18.66
N PRO A 826 -29.16 -60.64 -20.00
CA PRO A 826 -27.83 -60.28 -20.56
C PRO A 826 -27.75 -59.71 -22.02
N ARG A 827 -26.57 -59.10 -22.30
CA ARG A 827 -25.76 -59.14 -23.55
C ARG A 827 -26.37 -58.65 -24.90
N LEU A 828 -25.74 -57.60 -25.46
CA LEU A 828 -24.96 -57.52 -26.74
C LEU A 828 -25.41 -58.40 -27.96
N PRO A 829 -25.20 -58.04 -29.25
CA PRO A 829 -24.18 -57.07 -29.75
C PRO A 829 -24.47 -56.32 -31.10
N VAL A 830 -23.47 -55.51 -31.51
CA VAL A 830 -23.04 -55.09 -32.88
C VAL A 830 -24.07 -54.43 -33.84
N PHE A 831 -23.99 -53.12 -34.05
CA PHE A 831 -23.18 -52.42 -35.07
C PHE A 831 -23.09 -50.93 -34.74
#